data_AF-A0A401GG61-F1
#
_entry.id   AF-A0A401GG61-F1
#
_cell.length_a   1.000
_cell.length_b   1.000
_cell.length_c   1.000
_cell.angle_alpha   90.00
_cell.angle_beta   90.00
_cell.angle_gamma   90.00
#
_symmetry.space_group_name_H-M   'P 1'
#
loop_
_entity.id
_entity.type
_entity.pdbx_description
1 polymer ?
#
loop_
_entity_poly.entity_id
_entity_poly.type
_entity_poly.pdbx_seq_one_letter_code
_entity_poly.pdbx_strand_id
1 'polypeptide(L)'
;MFQCLLLLLSALSLVHAQNTGSSQTFYPAAVPLAVRSPYFSAWLPTLNTSLPVSNTWPSFWALNNPSPVLGWAGHIRIDSQTYKWLGNANEPFNVSNLTSTQVTPTRTVFSLQAGPMDLTVTFLSPIEPSDLVRQSMPFSYVALDATSNDGKPHNVQVYSDISGEWLSANRTQVMTWNTTHGANAIYHTLSLQSPSPMTEDSGQAEDGTAVYAMSTSLNPTFQVNEDTTCRGQFAQSGSLTNEGEGSNVHDISTPWFPVFALSADLGTINSTSSPVVWAIGFVRDPSIEYTNSTGETELRSPYYRTQYDGIDEVIEAFLSDFSNAQTRSVTLDEKILQDASAISADYGDLVSLAARQTFGGIDITVSNGTDGQWNTTDVKIFMKDIGTSGRISPVEVLYAAFPTFLYLNASYGKPLLSPLLEFQDSPRYTLSYAAQDLGTSYPVAQGDTSPNQQGVEQSGNMLIMALAHARATGDGSLLGEHYGLFKQWGNYLVNNSKTPINQISADDQEAANMTNLAIKGIIAIQAMSEISRAVGENADAQNFANNAAAYAATWQSLAESASQNHLLFSYGEANSWALMYNLYADLLLGTRLVSETVYDQQAAYYEALSQSNPYTFGLPIDSDAATKGNSAWLLFTAATCQNTSVRDSLVAMAWKHAAFNQTAAVFPTTYLVDTGAGTRGMASPGQGAVFAPLALNIANVTIVVPQATGSSSTTKHTINVGAIVGGGVVGGICGLALVALVAFLYRRRAQRLKLGGFEGENVVIYDPTQEPLVHQVTPFAPASRPLPSLPVDSPTVYSSKAREHLEAGLMAGPSPASSYTSTSQAPSSREPPTTFGSDTQPATVSSPIVSPSDVRDLRAEVEILRRVMQDIHAERLEPPPGYVG
;
A
#
# COMPACT_ATOMS: atom_id res chain seq x y z
N MET A 1 12.66 39.40 -29.93
CA MET A 1 13.23 39.53 -28.57
C MET A 1 12.14 39.71 -27.52
N PHE A 2 11.42 40.84 -27.46
CA PHE A 2 10.37 41.10 -26.45
C PHE A 2 9.35 39.96 -26.23
N GLN A 3 8.80 39.36 -27.30
CA GLN A 3 7.86 38.23 -27.17
C GLN A 3 8.48 36.94 -26.61
N CYS A 4 9.78 36.71 -26.80
CA CYS A 4 10.49 35.58 -26.20
C CYS A 4 10.74 35.83 -24.71
N LEU A 5 11.01 37.09 -24.33
CA LEU A 5 11.17 37.49 -22.93
C LEU A 5 9.85 37.33 -22.15
N LEU A 6 8.71 37.68 -22.76
CA LEU A 6 7.37 37.44 -22.20
C LEU A 6 7.07 35.95 -22.02
N LEU A 7 7.46 35.09 -22.98
CA LEU A 7 7.29 33.64 -22.86
C LEU A 7 8.15 33.01 -21.75
N LEU A 8 9.41 33.44 -21.60
CA LEU A 8 10.24 33.02 -20.46
C LEU A 8 9.70 33.54 -19.12
N LEU A 9 9.19 34.78 -19.08
CA LEU A 9 8.56 35.33 -17.88
C LEU A 9 7.29 34.54 -17.50
N SER A 10 6.46 34.13 -18.46
CA SER A 10 5.30 33.28 -18.17
C SER A 10 5.67 31.88 -17.67
N ALA A 11 6.76 31.29 -18.18
CA ALA A 11 7.26 30.00 -17.71
C ALA A 11 7.83 30.11 -16.28
N LEU A 12 8.63 31.15 -16.01
CA LEU A 12 9.16 31.40 -14.67
C LEU A 12 8.06 31.74 -13.66
N SER A 13 7.01 32.47 -14.05
CA SER A 13 5.88 32.74 -13.17
C SER A 13 5.03 31.51 -12.84
N LEU A 14 4.99 30.49 -13.72
CA LEU A 14 4.30 29.23 -13.42
C LEU A 14 5.06 28.37 -12.41
N VAL A 15 6.40 28.47 -12.35
CA VAL A 15 7.23 27.79 -11.34
C VAL A 15 7.20 28.53 -9.98
N HIS A 16 6.97 29.84 -9.97
CA HIS A 16 6.94 30.65 -8.73
C HIS A 16 5.53 30.89 -8.15
N ALA A 17 4.49 30.27 -8.71
CA ALA A 17 3.09 30.46 -8.31
C ALA A 17 2.56 29.38 -7.33
N GLN A 18 3.38 28.93 -6.37
CA GLN A 18 2.93 28.07 -5.26
C GLN A 18 3.14 28.68 -3.85
N ASN A 19 3.76 29.87 -3.75
CA ASN A 19 3.98 30.57 -2.47
C ASN A 19 3.01 31.74 -2.20
N THR A 20 1.76 31.61 -2.64
CA THR A 20 0.63 32.33 -2.02
C THR A 20 0.01 31.41 -0.98
N GLY A 21 0.16 31.76 0.30
CA GLY A 21 -0.23 30.89 1.43
C GLY A 21 -1.73 30.60 1.52
N SER A 22 -2.20 29.59 0.79
CA SER A 22 -3.26 28.72 1.27
C SER A 22 -2.76 28.06 2.55
N SER A 23 -3.49 28.20 3.66
CA SER A 23 -3.27 27.31 4.80
C SER A 23 -3.44 25.88 4.30
N GLN A 24 -2.49 25.00 4.60
CA GLN A 24 -2.73 23.56 4.45
C GLN A 24 -3.98 23.23 5.28
N THR A 25 -4.94 22.55 4.66
CA THR A 25 -6.22 22.14 5.28
C THR A 25 -6.25 20.64 5.57
N PHE A 26 -5.53 19.85 4.77
CA PHE A 26 -5.47 18.40 4.89
C PHE A 26 -4.31 17.96 5.78
N TYR A 27 -4.65 17.34 6.91
CA TYR A 27 -3.69 16.79 7.88
C TYR A 27 -4.12 15.37 8.27
N PRO A 28 -3.72 14.33 7.52
CA PRO A 28 -4.05 12.96 7.88
C PRO A 28 -3.31 12.52 9.14
N ALA A 29 -3.82 11.48 9.82
CA ALA A 29 -3.18 10.90 10.99
C ALA A 29 -1.79 10.29 10.70
N ALA A 30 -1.53 9.89 9.45
CA ALA A 30 -0.22 9.52 8.94
C ALA A 30 -0.11 9.80 7.43
N VAL A 31 1.11 10.03 6.94
CA VAL A 31 1.42 10.19 5.51
C VAL A 31 2.30 9.03 5.00
N PRO A 32 2.04 8.49 3.78
CA PRO A 32 2.84 7.40 3.22
C PRO A 32 4.19 7.92 2.70
N LEU A 33 5.30 7.32 3.13
CA LEU A 33 6.66 7.66 2.67
C LEU A 33 7.19 6.69 1.60
N ALA A 34 7.05 5.38 1.85
CA ALA A 34 7.49 4.35 0.92
C ALA A 34 6.48 3.20 0.93
N VAL A 35 5.53 3.22 -0.01
CA VAL A 35 4.40 2.30 -0.06
C VAL A 35 4.27 1.75 -1.48
N ARG A 36 4.62 0.46 -1.66
CA ARG A 36 4.80 -0.18 -2.98
C ARG A 36 4.36 -1.64 -3.06
N SER A 37 4.33 -2.37 -1.94
CA SER A 37 3.84 -3.76 -1.83
C SER A 37 3.43 -4.08 -0.38
N PRO A 38 2.73 -5.20 -0.10
CA PRO A 38 2.18 -5.48 1.24
C PRO A 38 3.18 -5.50 2.39
N TYR A 39 4.45 -5.77 2.09
CA TYR A 39 5.55 -5.78 3.05
C TYR A 39 6.50 -4.57 2.90
N PHE A 40 6.31 -3.73 1.88
CA PHE A 40 7.03 -2.47 1.73
C PHE A 40 6.06 -1.29 1.87
N SER A 41 5.73 -0.98 3.13
CA SER A 41 4.66 -0.06 3.52
C SER A 41 5.06 0.76 4.75
N ALA A 42 5.82 1.83 4.50
CA ALA A 42 6.36 2.77 5.50
C ALA A 42 5.57 4.08 5.54
N TRP A 43 5.10 4.44 6.73
CA TRP A 43 4.23 5.59 7.00
C TRP A 43 4.82 6.46 8.11
N LEU A 44 4.65 7.77 8.03
CA LEU A 44 5.06 8.72 9.06
C LEU A 44 3.83 9.23 9.81
N PRO A 45 3.71 9.03 11.14
CA PRO A 45 2.59 9.57 11.90
C PRO A 45 2.66 11.10 11.95
N THR A 46 1.51 11.74 11.73
CA THR A 46 1.33 13.20 11.61
C THR A 46 0.21 13.69 12.54
N LEU A 47 0.10 13.06 13.71
CA LEU A 47 -0.87 13.37 14.75
C LEU A 47 -0.68 14.78 15.30
N ASN A 48 -1.75 15.41 15.79
CA ASN A 48 -1.67 16.71 16.49
C ASN A 48 -0.85 16.67 17.80
N THR A 49 -0.50 15.47 18.26
CA THR A 49 0.35 15.17 19.42
C THR A 49 1.71 14.58 19.05
N SER A 50 2.03 14.41 17.75
CA SER A 50 3.34 13.88 17.34
C SER A 50 4.45 14.90 17.56
N LEU A 51 5.70 14.43 17.51
CA LEU A 51 6.85 15.29 17.28
C LEU A 51 6.76 15.90 15.86
N PRO A 52 7.55 16.96 15.53
CA PRO A 52 7.67 17.43 14.16
C PRO A 52 8.06 16.28 13.22
N VAL A 53 7.61 16.30 11.96
CA VAL A 53 7.94 15.25 10.97
C VAL A 53 9.45 15.06 10.78
N SER A 54 10.19 16.17 10.88
CA SER A 54 11.66 16.26 10.85
C SER A 54 12.36 15.71 12.10
N ASN A 55 11.61 15.24 13.10
CA ASN A 55 12.08 14.60 14.32
C ASN A 55 11.12 13.46 14.75
N THR A 56 10.60 12.70 13.78
CA THR A 56 9.68 11.57 13.99
C THR A 56 10.18 10.35 13.23
N TRP A 57 10.12 9.16 13.84
CA TRP A 57 10.44 7.92 13.14
C TRP A 57 9.27 7.49 12.23
N PRO A 58 9.56 7.05 10.99
CA PRO A 58 8.63 6.23 10.24
C PRO A 58 8.32 4.92 10.96
N SER A 59 7.20 4.31 10.58
CA SER A 59 6.71 3.05 11.13
C SER A 59 6.05 2.21 10.05
N PHE A 60 6.04 0.90 10.26
CA PHE A 60 5.28 -0.03 9.45
C PHE A 60 3.76 0.22 9.62
N TRP A 61 2.99 -0.06 8.57
CA TRP A 61 1.61 0.43 8.37
C TRP A 61 0.62 0.27 9.54
N ALA A 62 0.85 -0.68 10.45
CA ALA A 62 -0.12 -1.07 11.48
C ALA A 62 -0.48 0.05 12.47
N LEU A 63 0.47 0.94 12.81
CA LEU A 63 0.31 1.98 13.85
C LEU A 63 -0.28 1.48 15.20
N ASN A 64 -0.13 0.19 15.50
CA ASN A 64 -0.41 -0.41 16.80
C ASN A 64 0.47 0.24 17.90
N ASN A 65 0.21 -0.05 19.17
CA ASN A 65 1.06 0.41 20.27
C ASN A 65 1.79 -0.77 20.95
N PRO A 66 3.14 -0.85 20.90
CA PRO A 66 4.05 0.00 20.13
C PRO A 66 3.98 -0.29 18.63
N SER A 67 4.25 0.72 17.79
CA SER A 67 4.29 0.54 16.33
C SER A 67 5.64 -0.05 15.93
N PRO A 68 5.74 -0.98 14.96
CA PRO A 68 7.02 -1.41 14.45
C PRO A 68 7.72 -0.22 13.79
N VAL A 69 8.75 0.31 14.44
CA VAL A 69 9.56 1.42 13.95
C VAL A 69 10.27 0.99 12.67
N LEU A 70 10.42 1.90 11.72
CA LEU A 70 11.27 1.71 10.57
C LEU A 70 12.37 2.75 10.68
N GLY A 71 13.46 2.39 11.36
CA GLY A 71 14.59 3.27 11.60
C GLY A 71 15.09 3.81 10.26
N TRP A 72 14.90 5.10 10.09
CA TRP A 72 15.20 5.83 8.87
C TRP A 72 15.43 7.30 9.23
N ALA A 73 16.70 7.72 9.25
CA ALA A 73 17.10 9.07 9.63
C ALA A 73 17.54 9.88 8.41
N GLY A 74 17.33 11.19 8.44
CA GLY A 74 17.70 12.12 7.38
C GLY A 74 18.33 13.37 7.96
N HIS A 75 19.56 13.67 7.55
CA HIS A 75 20.35 14.81 8.04
C HIS A 75 20.86 15.69 6.90
N ILE A 76 21.01 16.98 7.18
CA ILE A 76 21.74 17.94 6.36
C ILE A 76 22.68 18.76 7.24
N ARG A 77 23.88 19.06 6.75
CA ARG A 77 24.91 19.82 7.44
C ARG A 77 25.22 21.06 6.62
N ILE A 78 25.04 22.24 7.21
CA ILE A 78 25.09 23.54 6.54
C ILE A 78 26.04 24.44 7.35
N ASP A 79 27.12 24.89 6.73
CA ASP A 79 28.17 25.69 7.38
C ASP A 79 28.66 25.09 8.72
N SER A 80 28.78 23.75 8.75
CA SER A 80 29.09 22.89 9.90
C SER A 80 28.01 22.74 10.99
N GLN A 81 26.81 23.28 10.81
CA GLN A 81 25.66 23.03 11.69
C GLN A 81 24.76 21.93 11.12
N THR A 82 24.44 20.90 11.92
CA THR A 82 23.62 19.76 11.47
C THR A 82 22.14 19.94 11.84
N TYR A 83 21.25 19.58 10.91
CA TYR A 83 19.79 19.66 11.00
C TYR A 83 19.16 18.32 10.60
N LYS A 84 18.12 17.89 11.34
CA LYS A 84 17.29 16.72 11.05
C LYS A 84 16.16 17.07 10.10
N TRP A 85 15.91 16.23 9.09
CA TRP A 85 14.77 16.31 8.18
C TRP A 85 13.90 15.04 8.16
N LEU A 86 14.38 13.93 8.75
CA LEU A 86 13.59 12.72 9.05
C LEU A 86 14.20 11.99 10.26
N GLY A 87 13.36 11.28 11.03
CA GLY A 87 13.79 10.40 12.11
C GLY A 87 13.92 11.09 13.47
N ASN A 88 13.52 10.41 14.55
CA ASN A 88 13.71 10.89 15.92
C ASN A 88 15.08 10.42 16.48
N ALA A 89 16.15 10.77 15.78
CA ALA A 89 17.51 10.43 16.15
C ALA A 89 17.90 11.18 17.45
N ASN A 90 18.49 10.48 18.43
CA ASN A 90 18.69 11.00 19.80
C ASN A 90 19.78 12.08 19.92
N GLU A 91 20.55 12.30 18.86
CA GLU A 91 21.64 13.25 18.80
C GLU A 91 21.13 14.70 18.93
N PRO A 92 21.92 15.61 19.56
CA PRO A 92 21.55 17.00 19.81
C PRO A 92 21.67 17.90 18.57
N PHE A 93 21.25 17.39 17.40
CA PHE A 93 21.18 18.15 16.16
C PHE A 93 19.94 19.05 16.15
N ASN A 94 19.99 20.14 15.37
CA ASN A 94 18.84 21.01 15.18
C ASN A 94 17.70 20.26 14.49
N VAL A 95 16.46 20.67 14.69
CA VAL A 95 15.29 20.13 13.97
C VAL A 95 14.90 21.12 12.87
N SER A 96 14.76 20.67 11.63
CA SER A 96 14.32 21.54 10.53
C SER A 96 12.85 21.92 10.71
N ASN A 97 12.52 23.19 10.49
CA ASN A 97 11.16 23.69 10.66
C ASN A 97 10.27 23.31 9.46
N LEU A 98 9.15 22.62 9.68
CA LEU A 98 8.19 22.29 8.61
C LEU A 98 7.37 23.53 8.23
N THR A 99 7.37 23.88 6.94
CA THR A 99 6.59 25.01 6.40
C THR A 99 5.39 24.55 5.59
N SER A 100 5.43 23.36 4.99
CA SER A 100 4.29 22.74 4.28
C SER A 100 4.47 21.23 4.11
N THR A 101 3.38 20.48 4.12
CA THR A 101 3.31 19.10 3.61
C THR A 101 2.31 19.02 2.47
N GLN A 102 2.71 18.47 1.33
CA GLN A 102 1.82 18.11 0.23
C GLN A 102 1.76 16.58 0.08
N VAL A 103 0.57 16.03 -0.07
CA VAL A 103 0.34 14.63 -0.48
C VAL A 103 -0.33 14.65 -1.85
N THR A 104 0.23 13.91 -2.80
CA THR A 104 -0.35 13.65 -4.13
C THR A 104 -0.54 12.14 -4.31
N PRO A 105 -1.16 11.63 -5.38
CA PRO A 105 -1.34 10.20 -5.61
C PRO A 105 -0.07 9.35 -5.64
N THR A 106 1.08 9.92 -6.02
CA THR A 106 2.39 9.21 -6.06
C THR A 106 3.45 9.76 -5.09
N ARG A 107 3.30 10.98 -4.56
CA ARG A 107 4.33 11.66 -3.77
C ARG A 107 3.84 12.15 -2.40
N THR A 108 4.78 12.25 -1.46
CA THR A 108 4.66 13.05 -0.24
C THR A 108 5.83 14.03 -0.25
N VAL A 109 5.56 15.33 -0.16
CA VAL A 109 6.57 16.40 -0.26
C VAL A 109 6.56 17.22 1.02
N PHE A 110 7.71 17.34 1.68
CA PHE A 110 7.91 18.22 2.82
C PHE A 110 8.75 19.43 2.41
N SER A 111 8.19 20.63 2.63
CA SER A 111 8.93 21.88 2.57
C SER A 111 9.46 22.20 3.98
N LEU A 112 10.77 22.31 4.11
CA LEU A 112 11.47 22.45 5.40
C LEU A 112 12.42 23.64 5.38
N GLN A 113 12.69 24.24 6.53
CA GLN A 113 13.74 25.26 6.70
C GLN A 113 14.83 24.75 7.65
N ALA A 114 16.07 24.71 7.18
CA ALA A 114 17.26 24.28 7.89
C ALA A 114 18.27 25.43 7.93
N GLY A 115 18.10 26.34 8.90
CA GLY A 115 18.94 27.55 8.98
C GLY A 115 18.82 28.42 7.72
N PRO A 116 19.93 28.74 7.03
CA PRO A 116 19.91 29.61 5.86
C PRO A 116 19.50 28.88 4.55
N MET A 117 19.16 27.59 4.60
CA MET A 117 18.66 26.83 3.45
C MET A 117 17.20 26.42 3.66
N ASP A 118 16.38 26.60 2.63
CA ASP A 118 15.09 25.94 2.49
C ASP A 118 15.29 24.63 1.72
N LEU A 119 14.59 23.58 2.13
CA LEU A 119 14.69 22.22 1.57
C LEU A 119 13.33 21.79 1.03
N THR A 120 13.36 20.97 -0.03
CA THR A 120 12.21 20.20 -0.51
C THR A 120 12.58 18.73 -0.50
N VAL A 121 11.97 17.95 0.41
CA VAL A 121 12.18 16.50 0.50
C VAL A 121 10.96 15.80 -0.11
N THR A 122 11.15 15.18 -1.27
CA THR A 122 10.12 14.43 -2.00
C THR A 122 10.32 12.94 -1.79
N PHE A 123 9.40 12.33 -1.06
CA PHE A 123 9.20 10.88 -1.03
C PHE A 123 8.34 10.49 -2.24
N LEU A 124 8.88 9.66 -3.13
CA LEU A 124 8.22 9.24 -4.37
C LEU A 124 8.12 7.72 -4.41
N SER A 125 6.90 7.19 -4.26
CA SER A 125 6.58 5.80 -4.57
C SER A 125 5.79 5.79 -5.89
N PRO A 126 6.41 5.47 -7.04
CA PRO A 126 5.73 5.52 -8.33
C PRO A 126 4.48 4.64 -8.35
N ILE A 127 3.49 5.03 -9.15
CA ILE A 127 2.38 4.15 -9.55
C ILE A 127 2.42 4.09 -11.07
N GLU A 128 2.63 2.90 -11.62
CA GLU A 128 3.01 2.69 -13.03
C GLU A 128 1.99 1.76 -13.71
N PRO A 129 0.70 2.15 -13.80
CA PRO A 129 -0.40 1.23 -14.11
C PRO A 129 -0.36 0.68 -15.55
N SER A 130 0.48 1.24 -16.42
CA SER A 130 0.72 0.77 -17.79
C SER A 130 1.96 -0.13 -17.96
N ASP A 131 2.76 -0.35 -16.91
CA ASP A 131 4.03 -1.10 -16.97
C ASP A 131 4.16 -2.03 -15.75
N LEU A 132 3.87 -3.32 -15.96
CA LEU A 132 3.89 -4.33 -14.90
C LEU A 132 5.30 -4.61 -14.35
N VAL A 133 6.36 -4.39 -15.15
CA VAL A 133 7.76 -4.55 -14.70
C VAL A 133 8.05 -3.44 -13.70
N ARG A 134 7.74 -2.18 -14.04
CA ARG A 134 7.95 -1.03 -13.15
C ARG A 134 7.04 -1.07 -11.93
N GLN A 135 5.77 -1.40 -12.09
CA GLN A 135 4.83 -1.46 -10.96
C GLN A 135 5.18 -2.57 -9.96
N SER A 136 5.83 -3.66 -10.38
CA SER A 136 6.24 -4.74 -9.46
C SER A 136 7.60 -4.53 -8.80
N MET A 137 8.42 -3.55 -9.20
CA MET A 137 9.67 -3.21 -8.51
C MET A 137 9.39 -2.70 -7.08
N PRO A 138 9.81 -3.38 -6.00
CA PRO A 138 9.50 -2.99 -4.64
C PRO A 138 10.47 -1.91 -4.13
N PHE A 139 10.54 -0.80 -4.86
CA PHE A 139 11.44 0.33 -4.64
C PHE A 139 10.71 1.67 -4.65
N SER A 140 11.21 2.62 -3.84
CA SER A 140 10.72 3.98 -3.66
C SER A 140 11.93 4.93 -3.60
N TYR A 141 11.77 6.18 -4.04
CA TYR A 141 12.82 7.19 -3.97
C TYR A 141 12.60 8.14 -2.80
N VAL A 142 13.70 8.70 -2.29
CA VAL A 142 13.69 9.99 -1.59
C VAL A 142 14.63 10.94 -2.32
N ALA A 143 14.09 12.09 -2.73
CA ALA A 143 14.81 13.14 -3.42
C ALA A 143 14.84 14.41 -2.54
N LEU A 144 16.02 15.02 -2.40
CA LEU A 144 16.24 16.24 -1.61
C LEU A 144 16.80 17.34 -2.51
N ASP A 145 16.06 18.45 -2.60
CA ASP A 145 16.54 19.73 -3.11
C ASP A 145 16.76 20.73 -1.97
N ALA A 146 17.71 21.64 -2.16
CA ALA A 146 18.05 22.67 -1.19
C ALA A 146 18.34 24.00 -1.90
N THR A 147 17.91 25.14 -1.35
CA THR A 147 18.14 26.49 -1.88
C THR A 147 18.35 27.50 -0.75
N SER A 148 19.28 28.45 -0.90
CA SER A 148 19.54 29.51 0.08
C SER A 148 18.36 30.46 0.21
N ASN A 149 17.92 30.70 1.44
CA ASN A 149 16.88 31.67 1.79
C ASN A 149 17.46 33.05 2.18
N ASP A 150 18.79 33.18 2.32
CA ASP A 150 19.48 34.43 2.67
C ASP A 150 20.21 35.09 1.50
N GLY A 151 20.29 34.40 0.35
CA GLY A 151 20.90 34.88 -0.90
C GLY A 151 22.42 34.67 -1.01
N LYS A 152 23.03 33.91 -0.10
CA LYS A 152 24.46 33.55 -0.15
C LYS A 152 24.66 32.05 -0.47
N PRO A 153 25.85 31.67 -0.96
CA PRO A 153 26.22 30.27 -1.08
C PRO A 153 26.71 29.72 0.27
N HIS A 154 26.24 28.52 0.63
CA HIS A 154 26.59 27.82 1.88
C HIS A 154 27.31 26.51 1.58
N ASN A 155 28.13 26.03 2.52
CA ASN A 155 28.74 24.70 2.42
C ASN A 155 27.74 23.64 2.91
N VAL A 156 27.39 22.67 2.05
CA VAL A 156 26.28 21.73 2.29
C VAL A 156 26.70 20.28 2.09
N GLN A 157 26.51 19.46 3.13
CA GLN A 157 26.56 17.99 3.04
C GLN A 157 25.20 17.40 3.42
N VAL A 158 24.86 16.24 2.86
CA VAL A 158 23.59 15.53 3.09
C VAL A 158 23.83 14.06 3.42
N TYR A 159 22.96 13.48 4.25
CA TYR A 159 23.10 12.15 4.81
C TYR A 159 21.73 11.51 5.02
N SER A 160 21.63 10.19 4.85
CA SER A 160 20.50 9.41 5.36
C SER A 160 20.96 7.98 5.69
N ASP A 161 20.31 7.36 6.67
CA ASP A 161 20.55 5.97 7.10
C ASP A 161 19.25 5.20 7.30
N ILE A 162 19.31 3.88 7.14
CA ILE A 162 18.28 2.95 7.65
C ILE A 162 18.87 1.99 8.69
N SER A 163 18.03 1.44 9.58
CA SER A 163 18.42 0.41 10.55
C SER A 163 18.05 -1.02 10.08
N GLY A 164 18.45 -2.04 10.83
CA GLY A 164 18.01 -3.44 10.62
C GLY A 164 16.51 -3.68 10.83
N GLU A 165 15.77 -2.73 11.40
CA GLU A 165 14.36 -2.87 11.78
C GLU A 165 13.39 -3.05 10.61
N TRP A 166 13.84 -2.76 9.40
CA TRP A 166 13.10 -3.05 8.18
C TRP A 166 12.91 -4.55 7.93
N LEU A 167 13.74 -5.41 8.53
CA LEU A 167 13.76 -6.86 8.25
C LEU A 167 12.75 -7.70 9.05
N SER A 168 12.46 -7.32 10.30
CA SER A 168 11.65 -8.14 11.21
C SER A 168 11.12 -7.29 12.36
N ALA A 169 9.90 -7.57 12.81
CA ALA A 169 9.36 -7.00 14.05
C ALA A 169 10.12 -7.51 15.29
N ASN A 170 10.68 -8.72 15.22
CA ASN A 170 11.51 -9.31 16.26
C ASN A 170 12.95 -8.75 16.21
N ARG A 171 13.22 -7.75 17.05
CA ARG A 171 14.51 -7.04 17.07
C ARG A 171 15.71 -7.83 17.61
N THR A 172 15.50 -9.07 18.08
CA THR A 172 16.58 -10.00 18.45
C THR A 172 16.92 -11.01 17.35
N GLN A 173 16.35 -10.87 16.15
CA GLN A 173 16.80 -11.66 15.00
C GLN A 173 18.24 -11.26 14.62
N VAL A 174 19.07 -12.27 14.33
CA VAL A 174 20.40 -12.07 13.75
C VAL A 174 20.24 -11.72 12.28
N MET A 175 20.81 -10.61 11.83
CA MET A 175 20.88 -10.24 10.42
C MET A 175 22.31 -10.29 9.89
N THR A 176 22.40 -10.27 8.56
CA THR A 176 23.65 -10.12 7.81
C THR A 176 23.49 -9.06 6.75
N TRP A 177 24.60 -8.54 6.25
CA TRP A 177 24.57 -7.52 5.20
C TRP A 177 25.77 -7.59 4.25
N ASN A 178 25.64 -6.83 3.17
CA ASN A 178 26.73 -6.51 2.25
C ASN A 178 26.65 -5.03 1.83
N THR A 179 27.80 -4.43 1.51
CA THR A 179 27.88 -3.12 0.84
C THR A 179 28.51 -3.32 -0.52
N THR A 180 27.79 -2.96 -1.58
CA THR A 180 28.22 -3.18 -2.96
C THR A 180 28.47 -1.87 -3.67
N HIS A 181 29.57 -1.80 -4.41
CA HIS A 181 29.86 -0.75 -5.37
C HIS A 181 29.55 -1.31 -6.76
N GLY A 182 28.38 -0.96 -7.29
CA GLY A 182 28.02 -1.20 -8.69
C GLY A 182 28.76 -0.26 -9.65
N ALA A 183 28.36 -0.26 -10.91
CA ALA A 183 28.87 0.69 -11.90
C ALA A 183 28.32 2.10 -11.68
N ASN A 184 27.02 2.21 -11.36
CA ASN A 184 26.28 3.47 -11.28
C ASN A 184 25.68 3.75 -9.88
N ALA A 185 25.73 2.78 -8.97
CA ALA A 185 25.17 2.86 -7.62
C ALA A 185 26.12 2.31 -6.55
N ILE A 186 26.09 2.92 -5.36
CA ILE A 186 26.52 2.28 -4.12
C ILE A 186 25.26 1.86 -3.35
N TYR A 187 25.26 0.66 -2.76
CA TYR A 187 24.10 0.18 -2.01
C TYR A 187 24.44 -0.82 -0.91
N HIS A 188 23.65 -0.78 0.15
CA HIS A 188 23.60 -1.77 1.21
C HIS A 188 22.45 -2.75 0.94
N THR A 189 22.69 -4.03 1.15
CA THR A 189 21.65 -5.08 1.21
C THR A 189 21.69 -5.74 2.58
N LEU A 190 20.55 -5.80 3.26
CA LEU A 190 20.39 -6.40 4.58
C LEU A 190 19.42 -7.58 4.47
N SER A 191 19.70 -8.71 5.14
CA SER A 191 18.82 -9.89 5.17
C SER A 191 18.93 -10.59 6.53
N LEU A 192 17.89 -11.27 7.00
CA LEU A 192 18.00 -12.13 8.19
C LEU A 192 19.01 -13.26 7.93
N GLN A 193 19.76 -13.67 8.96
CA GLN A 193 20.70 -14.79 8.86
C GLN A 193 19.99 -16.14 8.76
N SER A 194 18.83 -16.24 9.41
CA SER A 194 17.94 -17.41 9.38
C SER A 194 16.52 -16.96 9.01
N PRO A 195 16.26 -16.61 7.74
CA PRO A 195 14.93 -16.18 7.31
C PRO A 195 13.90 -17.30 7.44
N SER A 196 12.63 -16.95 7.60
CA SER A 196 11.50 -17.87 7.68
C SER A 196 10.57 -17.67 6.46
N PRO A 197 10.75 -18.46 5.38
CA PRO A 197 10.03 -18.28 4.11
C PRO A 197 8.50 -18.30 4.27
N MET A 198 7.84 -17.36 3.58
CA MET A 198 6.38 -17.22 3.54
C MET A 198 5.72 -17.05 4.93
N THR A 199 6.41 -16.38 5.86
CA THR A 199 5.85 -16.04 7.20
C THR A 199 6.06 -14.57 7.54
N GLU A 200 5.27 -14.06 8.49
CA GLU A 200 5.37 -12.69 9.01
C GLU A 200 5.29 -12.63 10.53
N ASP A 201 6.04 -11.69 11.13
CA ASP A 201 5.84 -11.23 12.51
C ASP A 201 5.26 -9.82 12.48
N SER A 202 4.13 -9.64 13.18
CA SER A 202 3.46 -8.34 13.38
C SER A 202 3.19 -7.57 12.07
N GLY A 203 3.07 -8.30 10.97
CA GLY A 203 2.83 -7.78 9.62
C GLY A 203 4.07 -7.65 8.72
N GLN A 204 5.30 -7.70 9.26
CA GLN A 204 6.57 -7.67 8.51
C GLN A 204 6.97 -9.08 8.07
N ALA A 205 7.42 -9.28 6.83
CA ALA A 205 7.81 -10.60 6.32
C ALA A 205 9.22 -11.02 6.80
N GLU A 206 9.35 -12.25 7.30
CA GLU A 206 10.59 -12.80 7.88
C GLU A 206 11.56 -13.39 6.82
N ASP A 207 11.35 -13.09 5.53
CA ASP A 207 12.14 -13.61 4.40
C ASP A 207 12.57 -12.55 3.38
N GLY A 208 12.37 -11.28 3.69
CA GLY A 208 12.74 -10.17 2.82
C GLY A 208 14.20 -9.71 2.93
N THR A 209 14.61 -8.92 1.95
CA THR A 209 15.91 -8.22 1.91
C THR A 209 15.66 -6.71 1.80
N ALA A 210 16.09 -5.96 2.80
CA ALA A 210 16.04 -4.49 2.76
C ALA A 210 17.22 -3.96 1.94
N VAL A 211 16.98 -2.90 1.17
CA VAL A 211 17.96 -2.29 0.27
C VAL A 211 17.99 -0.78 0.47
N TYR A 212 19.19 -0.20 0.60
CA TYR A 212 19.39 1.24 0.64
C TYR A 212 20.52 1.67 -0.29
N ALA A 213 20.24 2.58 -1.22
CA ALA A 213 21.08 2.83 -2.40
C ALA A 213 21.17 4.32 -2.78
N MET A 214 22.29 4.71 -3.41
CA MET A 214 22.56 6.06 -3.91
C MET A 214 23.41 6.01 -5.19
N SER A 215 23.25 6.95 -6.11
CA SER A 215 24.08 6.99 -7.32
C SER A 215 25.54 7.37 -7.01
N THR A 216 26.49 6.69 -7.66
CA THR A 216 27.93 7.01 -7.57
C THR A 216 28.29 8.39 -8.15
N SER A 217 27.41 9.00 -8.94
CA SER A 217 27.61 10.30 -9.59
C SER A 217 27.88 11.48 -8.63
N LEU A 218 27.44 11.39 -7.38
CA LEU A 218 27.70 12.40 -6.34
C LEU A 218 28.99 12.14 -5.54
N ASN A 219 29.78 11.12 -5.92
CA ASN A 219 30.91 10.58 -5.14
C ASN A 219 30.53 10.30 -3.67
N PRO A 220 29.43 9.54 -3.41
CA PRO A 220 28.92 9.34 -2.08
C PRO A 220 29.91 8.60 -1.19
N THR A 221 29.91 8.93 0.10
CA THR A 221 30.63 8.20 1.14
C THR A 221 29.66 7.41 2.02
N PHE A 222 30.09 6.23 2.45
CA PHE A 222 29.27 5.29 3.22
C PHE A 222 29.87 4.92 4.57
N GLN A 223 29.04 4.39 5.47
CA GLN A 223 29.49 3.69 6.67
C GLN A 223 28.43 2.70 7.12
N VAL A 224 28.87 1.57 7.70
CA VAL A 224 28.00 0.69 8.49
C VAL A 224 28.60 0.57 9.88
N ASN A 225 27.85 1.01 10.90
CA ASN A 225 28.25 0.99 12.30
C ASN A 225 27.06 1.28 13.23
N GLU A 226 27.32 1.48 14.54
CA GLU A 226 26.35 2.03 15.48
C GLU A 226 25.77 3.37 15.00
N ASP A 227 24.47 3.58 15.20
CA ASP A 227 23.74 4.76 14.79
C ASP A 227 24.34 6.07 15.30
N THR A 228 24.69 6.14 16.59
CA THR A 228 25.38 7.29 17.20
C THR A 228 26.75 7.56 16.56
N THR A 229 27.46 6.51 16.13
CA THR A 229 28.78 6.62 15.50
C THR A 229 28.68 7.15 14.07
N CYS A 230 27.82 6.57 13.22
CA CYS A 230 27.60 7.02 11.84
C CYS A 230 27.10 8.47 11.79
N ARG A 231 26.12 8.82 12.64
CA ARG A 231 25.51 10.15 12.69
C ARG A 231 26.45 11.19 13.30
N GLY A 232 27.19 10.82 14.35
CA GLY A 232 28.23 11.66 14.96
C GLY A 232 29.38 11.97 14.00
N GLN A 233 29.87 10.97 13.28
CA GLN A 233 30.91 11.10 12.25
C GLN A 233 30.48 12.07 11.13
N PHE A 234 29.25 11.93 10.62
CA PHE A 234 28.70 12.86 9.63
C PHE A 234 28.58 14.28 10.19
N ALA A 235 28.02 14.46 11.39
CA ALA A 235 27.85 15.79 11.97
C ALA A 235 29.19 16.51 12.22
N GLN A 236 30.23 15.78 12.65
CA GLN A 236 31.55 16.34 12.89
C GLN A 236 32.24 16.76 11.58
N SER A 237 32.30 15.86 10.60
CA SER A 237 33.17 16.01 9.41
C SER A 237 32.45 16.42 8.11
N GLY A 238 31.16 16.10 7.98
CA GLY A 238 30.39 16.18 6.74
C GLY A 238 30.47 14.93 5.85
N SER A 239 31.29 13.93 6.19
CA SER A 239 31.46 12.71 5.38
C SER A 239 31.53 11.45 6.24
N LEU A 240 31.32 10.30 5.61
CA LEU A 240 31.47 8.99 6.22
C LEU A 240 32.84 8.37 5.91
N THR A 241 33.22 7.32 6.65
CA THR A 241 34.58 6.77 6.63
C THR A 241 34.91 5.97 5.36
N ASN A 242 33.90 5.49 4.63
CA ASN A 242 34.00 4.44 3.61
C ASN A 242 34.45 3.08 4.16
N GLU A 243 34.06 2.80 5.41
CA GLU A 243 34.30 1.53 6.08
C GLU A 243 32.97 0.89 6.50
N GLY A 244 32.82 -0.40 6.25
CA GLY A 244 31.85 -1.24 6.95
C GLY A 244 32.49 -1.84 8.19
N GLU A 245 31.67 -2.45 9.05
CA GLU A 245 32.18 -3.16 10.23
C GLU A 245 33.10 -4.34 9.89
N GLY A 246 33.96 -4.70 10.85
CA GLY A 246 34.81 -5.91 10.77
C GLY A 246 34.05 -7.24 10.87
N SER A 247 32.74 -7.21 11.12
CA SER A 247 31.81 -8.35 11.08
C SER A 247 30.57 -7.90 10.33
N ASN A 248 30.08 -8.68 9.35
CA ASN A 248 28.83 -8.39 8.65
C ASN A 248 27.63 -9.18 9.24
N VAL A 249 27.67 -9.40 10.55
CA VAL A 249 26.71 -10.19 11.34
C VAL A 249 26.47 -9.49 12.68
N HIS A 250 25.22 -9.16 12.97
CA HIS A 250 24.76 -8.51 14.21
C HIS A 250 23.25 -8.72 14.41
N ASP A 251 22.73 -8.57 15.62
CA ASP A 251 21.27 -8.55 15.85
C ASP A 251 20.67 -7.25 15.30
N ILE A 252 19.34 -7.17 15.13
CA ILE A 252 18.70 -5.93 14.65
C ILE A 252 18.88 -4.74 15.61
N SER A 253 18.95 -4.95 16.93
CA SER A 253 19.05 -3.85 17.91
C SER A 253 19.93 -4.09 19.16
N THR A 254 20.72 -5.17 19.21
CA THR A 254 21.40 -5.59 20.46
C THR A 254 22.86 -5.99 20.19
N PRO A 255 23.85 -5.50 20.96
CA PRO A 255 23.76 -4.57 22.09
C PRO A 255 23.58 -3.08 21.73
N TRP A 256 23.57 -2.73 20.44
CA TRP A 256 23.37 -1.37 19.92
C TRP A 256 22.66 -1.42 18.54
N PHE A 257 22.33 -0.27 17.95
CA PHE A 257 21.59 -0.19 16.67
C PHE A 257 22.51 -0.02 15.45
N PRO A 258 22.74 -1.05 14.63
CA PRO A 258 23.41 -0.90 13.33
C PRO A 258 22.59 -0.11 12.31
N VAL A 259 23.25 0.83 11.64
CA VAL A 259 22.68 1.62 10.54
C VAL A 259 23.55 1.60 9.29
N PHE A 260 22.88 1.80 8.16
CA PHE A 260 23.39 1.63 6.81
C PHE A 260 23.36 2.98 6.10
N ALA A 261 24.44 3.75 6.27
CA ALA A 261 24.46 5.19 6.06
C ALA A 261 25.12 5.58 4.73
N LEU A 262 24.47 6.47 3.99
CA LEU A 262 24.93 7.03 2.71
C LEU A 262 24.87 8.56 2.75
N SER A 263 25.97 9.22 2.36
CA SER A 263 26.11 10.68 2.41
C SER A 263 26.86 11.26 1.21
N ALA A 264 26.63 12.53 0.90
CA ALA A 264 27.31 13.26 -0.18
C ALA A 264 27.64 14.71 0.23
N ASP A 265 28.80 15.21 -0.20
CA ASP A 265 29.16 16.63 -0.11
C ASP A 265 28.77 17.34 -1.41
N LEU A 266 27.96 18.38 -1.30
CA LEU A 266 27.52 19.21 -2.43
C LEU A 266 28.46 20.39 -2.66
N GLY A 267 29.49 20.56 -1.82
CA GLY A 267 30.42 21.67 -1.87
C GLY A 267 29.78 22.97 -1.38
N THR A 268 29.99 24.06 -2.11
CA THR A 268 29.48 25.40 -1.75
C THR A 268 28.45 25.88 -2.77
N ILE A 269 27.17 25.89 -2.39
CA ILE A 269 26.03 26.04 -3.30
C ILE A 269 25.06 27.16 -2.88
N ASN A 270 24.43 27.81 -3.87
CA ASN A 270 23.22 28.62 -3.64
C ASN A 270 21.94 27.75 -3.78
N SER A 271 21.98 26.72 -4.63
CA SER A 271 20.92 25.72 -4.79
C SER A 271 21.49 24.40 -5.29
N THR A 272 20.74 23.31 -5.15
CA THR A 272 20.98 22.07 -5.89
C THR A 272 20.95 22.33 -7.40
N SER A 273 21.80 21.64 -8.17
CA SER A 273 21.75 21.62 -9.65
C SER A 273 20.84 20.52 -10.19
N SER A 274 20.59 19.51 -9.36
CA SER A 274 19.68 18.39 -9.54
C SER A 274 19.38 17.82 -8.13
N PRO A 275 18.24 17.15 -7.92
CA PRO A 275 17.91 16.58 -6.61
C PRO A 275 18.95 15.54 -6.19
N VAL A 276 19.24 15.46 -4.90
CA VAL A 276 20.01 14.36 -4.31
C VAL A 276 19.07 13.18 -4.10
N VAL A 277 19.37 12.02 -4.68
CA VAL A 277 18.44 10.87 -4.70
C VAL A 277 19.04 9.66 -3.98
N TRP A 278 18.29 9.15 -3.01
CA TRP A 278 18.42 7.79 -2.48
C TRP A 278 17.27 6.93 -3.01
N ALA A 279 17.53 5.64 -3.20
CA ALA A 279 16.50 4.62 -3.41
C ALA A 279 16.46 3.66 -2.21
N ILE A 280 15.25 3.29 -1.80
CA ILE A 280 14.98 2.35 -0.72
C ILE A 280 14.03 1.26 -1.24
N GLY A 281 14.22 0.02 -0.81
CA GLY A 281 13.37 -1.09 -1.21
C GLY A 281 13.34 -2.22 -0.19
N PHE A 282 12.30 -3.06 -0.28
CA PHE A 282 12.19 -4.28 0.50
C PHE A 282 11.74 -5.43 -0.40
N VAL A 283 12.68 -6.34 -0.67
CA VAL A 283 12.65 -7.28 -1.79
C VAL A 283 12.32 -8.68 -1.30
N ARG A 284 11.41 -9.38 -1.97
CA ARG A 284 11.07 -10.80 -1.71
C ARG A 284 11.00 -11.55 -3.03
N ASP A 285 11.68 -12.69 -3.11
CA ASP A 285 11.56 -13.64 -4.22
C ASP A 285 11.78 -15.08 -3.71
N PRO A 286 10.84 -16.01 -3.92
CA PRO A 286 9.47 -15.81 -4.38
C PRO A 286 8.64 -14.87 -3.47
N SER A 287 7.57 -14.31 -4.03
CA SER A 287 6.66 -13.38 -3.35
C SER A 287 5.41 -14.04 -2.76
N ILE A 288 4.89 -15.07 -3.43
CA ILE A 288 3.67 -15.79 -3.06
C ILE A 288 3.93 -17.30 -3.19
N GLU A 289 3.40 -18.08 -2.26
CA GLU A 289 3.13 -19.51 -2.46
C GLU A 289 1.69 -19.64 -2.96
N TYR A 290 1.47 -20.22 -4.13
CA TYR A 290 0.13 -20.41 -4.72
C TYR A 290 -0.14 -21.90 -4.92
N THR A 291 -1.33 -22.39 -4.54
CA THR A 291 -1.78 -23.73 -4.95
C THR A 291 -2.67 -23.61 -6.18
N ASN A 292 -2.18 -24.10 -7.31
CA ASN A 292 -2.83 -23.98 -8.60
C ASN A 292 -4.07 -24.91 -8.74
N SER A 293 -4.67 -24.91 -9.94
CA SER A 293 -5.86 -25.71 -10.26
C SER A 293 -5.63 -27.22 -10.34
N THR A 294 -4.37 -27.70 -10.45
CA THR A 294 -4.04 -29.15 -10.31
C THR A 294 -3.87 -29.56 -8.84
N GLY A 295 -3.79 -28.60 -7.92
CA GLY A 295 -3.48 -28.84 -6.51
C GLY A 295 -2.00 -28.89 -6.19
N GLU A 296 -1.14 -28.43 -7.12
CA GLU A 296 0.31 -28.37 -6.96
C GLU A 296 0.74 -27.00 -6.39
N THR A 297 1.73 -27.01 -5.50
CA THR A 297 2.30 -25.78 -4.93
C THR A 297 3.28 -25.14 -5.91
N GLU A 298 3.08 -23.85 -6.16
CA GLU A 298 3.81 -23.03 -7.11
C GLU A 298 4.38 -21.79 -6.40
N LEU A 299 5.70 -21.61 -6.47
CA LEU A 299 6.38 -20.44 -5.91
C LEU A 299 6.45 -19.34 -6.97
N ARG A 300 5.77 -18.22 -6.72
CA ARG A 300 5.57 -17.15 -7.71
C ARG A 300 6.45 -15.94 -7.46
N SER A 301 7.21 -15.56 -8.47
CA SER A 301 8.18 -14.46 -8.43
C SER A 301 7.54 -13.11 -8.77
N PRO A 302 8.06 -11.99 -8.25
CA PRO A 302 7.65 -10.66 -8.69
C PRO A 302 7.82 -10.48 -10.20
N TYR A 303 6.85 -9.82 -10.85
CA TYR A 303 6.83 -9.71 -12.32
C TYR A 303 8.07 -9.02 -12.92
N TYR A 304 8.79 -8.17 -12.17
CA TYR A 304 10.02 -7.52 -12.67
C TYR A 304 11.11 -8.53 -13.06
N ARG A 305 11.10 -9.75 -12.51
CA ARG A 305 12.03 -10.82 -12.88
C ARG A 305 11.92 -11.27 -14.34
N THR A 306 10.82 -10.93 -15.01
CA THR A 306 10.66 -11.10 -16.47
C THR A 306 11.65 -10.28 -17.31
N GLN A 307 12.30 -9.27 -16.71
CA GLN A 307 13.27 -8.40 -17.36
C GLN A 307 14.64 -8.34 -16.66
N TYR A 308 14.73 -8.68 -15.37
CA TYR A 308 15.94 -8.55 -14.56
C TYR A 308 16.27 -9.86 -13.82
N ASP A 309 17.48 -10.37 -14.04
CA ASP A 309 17.94 -11.62 -13.40
C ASP A 309 18.41 -11.34 -11.97
N GLY A 310 19.13 -10.23 -11.76
CA GLY A 310 19.72 -9.82 -10.48
C GLY A 310 19.05 -8.59 -9.86
N ILE A 311 19.18 -8.43 -8.53
CA ILE A 311 18.65 -7.26 -7.81
C ILE A 311 19.51 -6.00 -8.01
N ASP A 312 20.79 -6.19 -8.28
CA ASP A 312 21.76 -5.18 -8.70
C ASP A 312 21.34 -4.47 -9.99
N GLU A 313 20.89 -5.22 -10.99
CA GLU A 313 20.36 -4.66 -12.25
C GLU A 313 19.13 -3.79 -12.00
N VAL A 314 18.23 -4.22 -11.11
CA VAL A 314 17.03 -3.46 -10.72
C VAL A 314 17.39 -2.18 -9.97
N ILE A 315 18.37 -2.23 -9.05
CA ILE A 315 18.82 -1.05 -8.29
C ILE A 315 19.39 0.01 -9.23
N GLU A 316 20.25 -0.37 -10.19
CA GLU A 316 20.81 0.57 -11.16
C GLU A 316 19.74 1.08 -12.16
N ALA A 317 18.85 0.22 -12.63
CA ALA A 317 17.75 0.62 -13.51
C ALA A 317 16.75 1.56 -12.83
N PHE A 318 16.47 1.36 -11.54
CA PHE A 318 15.60 2.24 -10.76
C PHE A 318 16.28 3.59 -10.51
N LEU A 319 17.50 3.61 -9.95
CA LEU A 319 18.23 4.87 -9.69
C LEU A 319 18.45 5.71 -10.96
N SER A 320 18.72 5.08 -12.11
CA SER A 320 18.94 5.79 -13.38
C SER A 320 17.65 6.30 -14.05
N ASP A 321 16.48 5.75 -13.71
CA ASP A 321 15.19 6.19 -14.26
C ASP A 321 14.52 7.32 -13.45
N PHE A 322 15.07 7.72 -12.29
CA PHE A 322 14.45 8.69 -11.36
C PHE A 322 13.77 9.89 -12.05
N SER A 323 14.47 10.60 -12.94
CA SER A 323 13.92 11.79 -13.63
C SER A 323 12.73 11.45 -14.54
N ASN A 324 12.72 10.26 -15.16
CA ASN A 324 11.59 9.78 -15.94
C ASN A 324 10.44 9.35 -15.02
N ALA A 325 10.74 8.64 -13.92
CA ALA A 325 9.76 8.22 -12.92
C ALA A 325 9.07 9.43 -12.27
N GLN A 326 9.82 10.46 -11.90
CA GLN A 326 9.30 11.74 -11.42
C GLN A 326 8.40 12.39 -12.47
N THR A 327 8.80 12.42 -13.74
CA THR A 327 8.00 12.99 -14.84
C THR A 327 6.67 12.23 -15.06
N ARG A 328 6.71 10.89 -15.10
CA ARG A 328 5.50 10.04 -15.21
C ARG A 328 4.58 10.24 -14.00
N SER A 329 5.15 10.28 -12.80
CA SER A 329 4.43 10.42 -11.54
C SER A 329 3.76 11.79 -11.39
N VAL A 330 4.44 12.89 -11.77
CA VAL A 330 3.83 14.23 -11.86
C VAL A 330 2.68 14.24 -12.87
N THR A 331 2.88 13.65 -14.06
CA THR A 331 1.82 13.59 -15.10
C THR A 331 0.59 12.81 -14.62
N LEU A 332 0.81 11.73 -13.85
CA LEU A 332 -0.25 10.92 -13.27
C LEU A 332 -0.99 11.66 -12.14
N ASP A 333 -0.25 12.30 -11.23
CA ASP A 333 -0.80 13.15 -10.17
C ASP A 333 -1.69 14.26 -10.75
N GLU A 334 -1.19 14.98 -11.75
CA GLU A 334 -1.90 16.08 -12.43
C GLU A 334 -3.20 15.59 -13.07
N LYS A 335 -3.19 14.44 -13.76
CA LYS A 335 -4.42 13.84 -14.32
C LYS A 335 -5.43 13.49 -13.22
N ILE A 336 -4.99 12.81 -12.17
CA ILE A 336 -5.87 12.36 -11.08
C ILE A 336 -6.48 13.56 -10.35
N LEU A 337 -5.68 14.58 -10.04
CA LEU A 337 -6.15 15.79 -9.35
C LEU A 337 -7.04 16.65 -10.25
N GLN A 338 -6.77 16.73 -11.55
CA GLN A 338 -7.63 17.40 -12.52
C GLN A 338 -9.01 16.72 -12.59
N ASP A 339 -9.06 15.40 -12.78
CA ASP A 339 -10.32 14.67 -12.88
C ASP A 339 -11.08 14.69 -11.52
N ALA A 340 -10.36 14.61 -10.40
CA ALA A 340 -10.96 14.73 -9.06
C ALA A 340 -11.56 16.12 -8.79
N SER A 341 -10.94 17.20 -9.28
CA SER A 341 -11.46 18.57 -9.11
C SER A 341 -12.82 18.82 -9.79
N ALA A 342 -13.22 17.96 -10.74
CA ALA A 342 -14.54 17.98 -11.36
C ALA A 342 -15.62 17.26 -10.51
N ILE A 343 -15.23 16.53 -9.46
CA ILE A 343 -16.14 15.97 -8.47
C ILE A 343 -16.39 17.02 -7.38
N SER A 344 -15.45 17.24 -6.47
CA SER A 344 -15.54 18.28 -5.44
C SER A 344 -14.16 18.82 -5.04
N ALA A 345 -14.12 19.94 -4.30
CA ALA A 345 -12.86 20.54 -3.85
C ALA A 345 -12.05 19.61 -2.94
N ASP A 346 -12.72 18.93 -2.01
CA ASP A 346 -12.11 18.06 -0.99
C ASP A 346 -11.64 16.71 -1.58
N TYR A 347 -12.19 16.30 -2.72
CA TYR A 347 -12.00 14.96 -3.28
C TYR A 347 -10.56 14.67 -3.74
N GLY A 348 -9.80 15.71 -4.11
CA GLY A 348 -8.41 15.60 -4.55
C GLY A 348 -7.46 15.03 -3.48
N ASP A 349 -7.67 15.37 -2.21
CA ASP A 349 -6.86 14.86 -1.09
C ASP A 349 -7.16 13.38 -0.82
N LEU A 350 -8.43 12.98 -0.92
CA LEU A 350 -8.87 11.59 -0.71
C LEU A 350 -8.24 10.63 -1.73
N VAL A 351 -8.30 10.95 -3.03
CA VAL A 351 -7.66 10.12 -4.07
C VAL A 351 -6.13 10.12 -3.94
N SER A 352 -5.55 11.20 -3.43
CA SER A 352 -4.10 11.32 -3.19
C SER A 352 -3.61 10.38 -2.08
N LEU A 353 -4.37 10.24 -1.00
CA LEU A 353 -4.05 9.32 0.10
C LEU A 353 -4.35 7.86 -0.26
N ALA A 354 -5.48 7.60 -0.93
CA ALA A 354 -5.93 6.26 -1.28
C ALA A 354 -5.05 5.56 -2.35
N ALA A 355 -4.50 6.29 -3.33
CA ALA A 355 -3.81 5.69 -4.48
C ALA A 355 -2.62 4.78 -4.10
N ARG A 356 -1.71 5.27 -3.23
CA ARG A 356 -0.61 4.44 -2.70
C ARG A 356 -1.10 3.32 -1.80
N GLN A 357 -2.17 3.54 -1.05
CA GLN A 357 -2.74 2.53 -0.15
C GLN A 357 -3.32 1.32 -0.92
N THR A 358 -4.01 1.56 -2.04
CA THR A 358 -4.51 0.46 -2.90
C THR A 358 -3.39 -0.27 -3.62
N PHE A 359 -2.45 0.44 -4.26
CA PHE A 359 -1.36 -0.21 -5.01
C PHE A 359 -0.29 -0.85 -4.11
N GLY A 360 -0.10 -0.36 -2.90
CA GLY A 360 0.72 -1.01 -1.88
C GLY A 360 0.08 -2.25 -1.25
N GLY A 361 -1.19 -2.55 -1.56
CA GLY A 361 -1.87 -3.74 -1.07
C GLY A 361 -1.72 -4.99 -1.94
N ILE A 362 -0.94 -4.93 -3.05
CA ILE A 362 -0.83 -6.01 -4.03
C ILE A 362 0.62 -6.41 -4.38
N ASP A 363 0.83 -7.70 -4.66
CA ASP A 363 2.01 -8.21 -5.37
C ASP A 363 1.59 -8.70 -6.78
N ILE A 364 2.34 -8.27 -7.81
CA ILE A 364 2.15 -8.67 -9.22
C ILE A 364 3.17 -9.76 -9.55
N THR A 365 2.71 -10.94 -9.95
CA THR A 365 3.54 -12.15 -9.96
C THR A 365 3.50 -12.94 -11.27
N VAL A 366 4.59 -13.67 -11.55
CA VAL A 366 4.79 -14.53 -12.72
C VAL A 366 5.20 -15.95 -12.29
N SER A 367 4.86 -16.96 -13.09
CA SER A 367 5.32 -18.35 -12.91
C SER A 367 6.57 -18.67 -13.73
N ASN A 368 7.32 -19.68 -13.28
CA ASN A 368 8.32 -20.33 -14.12
C ASN A 368 7.64 -21.27 -15.13
N GLY A 369 7.95 -21.09 -16.41
CA GLY A 369 7.54 -21.99 -17.49
C GLY A 369 8.29 -23.32 -17.44
N THR A 370 7.72 -24.34 -18.09
CA THR A 370 8.25 -25.71 -18.12
C THR A 370 9.53 -25.88 -18.93
N ASP A 371 9.97 -24.83 -19.64
CA ASP A 371 11.25 -24.70 -20.34
C ASP A 371 12.31 -23.94 -19.52
N GLY A 372 11.97 -23.47 -18.32
CA GLY A 372 12.86 -22.65 -17.47
C GLY A 372 12.91 -21.18 -17.88
N GLN A 373 11.89 -20.66 -18.56
CA GLN A 373 11.72 -19.23 -18.85
C GLN A 373 10.44 -18.70 -18.21
N TRP A 374 10.38 -17.41 -17.88
CA TRP A 374 9.20 -16.82 -17.23
C TRP A 374 7.96 -16.88 -18.14
N ASN A 375 6.87 -17.44 -17.62
CA ASN A 375 5.59 -17.50 -18.34
C ASN A 375 4.87 -16.14 -18.25
N THR A 376 5.29 -15.19 -19.07
CA THR A 376 4.74 -13.83 -19.15
C THR A 376 3.26 -13.76 -19.56
N THR A 377 2.64 -14.88 -19.95
CA THR A 377 1.18 -14.95 -20.20
C THR A 377 0.37 -15.32 -18.97
N ASP A 378 1.00 -15.95 -17.96
CA ASP A 378 0.40 -16.30 -16.68
C ASP A 378 0.76 -15.26 -15.61
N VAL A 379 0.08 -14.11 -15.68
CA VAL A 379 0.19 -13.05 -14.68
C VAL A 379 -0.93 -13.21 -13.65
N LYS A 380 -0.56 -13.20 -12.37
CA LYS A 380 -1.51 -13.21 -11.25
C LYS A 380 -1.16 -12.11 -10.26
N ILE A 381 -2.16 -11.40 -9.77
CA ILE A 381 -2.02 -10.37 -8.75
C ILE A 381 -2.72 -10.85 -7.48
N PHE A 382 -1.99 -10.85 -6.38
CA PHE A 382 -2.50 -11.24 -5.06
C PHE A 382 -2.59 -9.98 -4.20
N MET A 383 -3.65 -9.87 -3.39
CA MET A 383 -3.89 -8.74 -2.50
C MET A 383 -3.81 -9.17 -1.04
N LYS A 384 -3.24 -8.36 -0.15
CA LYS A 384 -3.28 -8.60 1.30
C LYS A 384 -4.42 -7.83 1.94
N ASP A 385 -5.16 -8.47 2.85
CA ASP A 385 -6.17 -7.81 3.70
C ASP A 385 -5.51 -7.01 4.85
N ILE A 386 -4.78 -5.96 4.46
CA ILE A 386 -4.05 -5.06 5.35
C ILE A 386 -5.03 -4.39 6.32
N GLY A 387 -4.71 -4.43 7.61
CA GLY A 387 -5.50 -3.80 8.68
C GLY A 387 -6.80 -4.50 9.09
N THR A 388 -7.20 -5.60 8.43
CA THR A 388 -8.45 -6.29 8.77
C THR A 388 -8.24 -7.73 9.25
N SER A 389 -7.59 -8.57 8.45
CA SER A 389 -7.51 -10.01 8.75
C SER A 389 -6.25 -10.73 8.24
N GLY A 390 -5.47 -10.13 7.33
CA GLY A 390 -4.29 -10.79 6.75
C GLY A 390 -4.60 -11.83 5.66
N ARG A 391 -5.87 -12.06 5.32
CA ARG A 391 -6.33 -12.95 4.23
C ARG A 391 -5.83 -12.52 2.85
N ILE A 392 -5.90 -13.43 1.89
CA ILE A 392 -5.35 -13.26 0.53
C ILE A 392 -6.45 -13.07 -0.50
N SER A 393 -6.41 -11.95 -1.22
CA SER A 393 -7.41 -11.53 -2.21
C SER A 393 -8.86 -11.72 -1.73
N PRO A 394 -9.26 -11.15 -0.57
CA PRO A 394 -10.65 -11.22 -0.15
C PRO A 394 -11.54 -10.54 -1.18
N VAL A 395 -12.60 -11.23 -1.58
CA VAL A 395 -13.45 -10.84 -2.70
C VAL A 395 -14.18 -9.52 -2.44
N GLU A 396 -14.56 -9.24 -1.19
CA GLU A 396 -15.18 -7.97 -0.77
C GLU A 396 -14.18 -6.81 -0.67
N VAL A 397 -12.93 -7.07 -0.26
CA VAL A 397 -11.85 -6.06 -0.22
C VAL A 397 -11.36 -5.74 -1.63
N LEU A 398 -11.27 -6.75 -2.49
CA LEU A 398 -10.98 -6.61 -3.92
C LEU A 398 -12.10 -5.83 -4.64
N TYR A 399 -13.37 -6.12 -4.32
CA TYR A 399 -14.53 -5.37 -4.82
C TYR A 399 -14.51 -3.91 -4.39
N ALA A 400 -14.17 -3.62 -3.12
CA ALA A 400 -13.95 -2.26 -2.65
C ALA A 400 -12.78 -1.58 -3.40
N ALA A 401 -11.65 -2.27 -3.60
CA ALA A 401 -10.47 -1.74 -4.29
C ALA A 401 -10.65 -1.56 -5.82
N PHE A 402 -11.59 -2.27 -6.44
CA PHE A 402 -11.76 -2.39 -7.89
C PHE A 402 -11.86 -1.06 -8.67
N PRO A 403 -12.52 0.01 -8.18
CA PRO A 403 -12.63 1.28 -8.91
C PRO A 403 -11.29 1.94 -9.21
N THR A 404 -10.30 1.86 -8.31
CA THR A 404 -8.93 2.34 -8.56
C THR A 404 -8.32 1.66 -9.78
N PHE A 405 -8.47 0.33 -9.86
CA PHE A 405 -7.96 -0.44 -10.99
C PHE A 405 -8.71 -0.12 -12.28
N LEU A 406 -10.05 -0.07 -12.26
CA LEU A 406 -10.85 0.32 -13.43
C LEU A 406 -10.47 1.71 -13.97
N TYR A 407 -10.24 2.68 -13.09
CA TYR A 407 -9.92 4.06 -13.49
C TYR A 407 -8.46 4.25 -13.93
N LEU A 408 -7.48 3.57 -13.30
CA LEU A 408 -6.06 3.74 -13.63
C LEU A 408 -5.56 2.81 -14.75
N ASN A 409 -5.95 1.54 -14.74
CA ASN A 409 -5.85 0.63 -15.89
C ASN A 409 -6.70 -0.63 -15.66
N ALA A 410 -7.88 -0.69 -16.28
CA ALA A 410 -8.81 -1.79 -16.13
C ALA A 410 -8.22 -3.18 -16.48
N SER A 411 -7.11 -3.27 -17.24
CA SER A 411 -6.46 -4.56 -17.54
C SER A 411 -5.92 -5.29 -16.30
N TYR A 412 -5.86 -4.63 -15.14
CA TYR A 412 -5.56 -5.27 -13.85
C TYR A 412 -6.67 -6.21 -13.37
N GLY A 413 -7.93 -5.98 -13.78
CA GLY A 413 -9.07 -6.77 -13.34
C GLY A 413 -8.94 -8.26 -13.68
N LYS A 414 -8.34 -8.60 -14.83
CA LYS A 414 -8.11 -9.99 -15.23
C LYS A 414 -7.13 -10.74 -14.31
N PRO A 415 -5.85 -10.36 -14.16
CA PRO A 415 -4.91 -11.07 -13.30
C PRO A 415 -5.21 -10.96 -11.80
N LEU A 416 -6.04 -10.00 -11.36
CA LEU A 416 -6.62 -9.97 -10.00
C LEU A 416 -7.69 -11.06 -9.79
N LEU A 417 -8.54 -11.32 -10.78
CA LEU A 417 -9.61 -12.31 -10.69
C LEU A 417 -9.16 -13.74 -11.05
N SER A 418 -8.18 -13.90 -11.95
CA SER A 418 -7.64 -15.20 -12.38
C SER A 418 -7.34 -16.19 -11.25
N PRO A 419 -6.54 -15.87 -10.20
CA PRO A 419 -6.23 -16.86 -9.15
C PRO A 419 -7.47 -17.27 -8.33
N LEU A 420 -8.44 -16.37 -8.15
CA LEU A 420 -9.74 -16.68 -7.52
C LEU A 420 -10.56 -17.63 -8.40
N LEU A 421 -10.59 -17.40 -9.71
CA LEU A 421 -11.38 -18.20 -10.66
C LEU A 421 -10.77 -19.59 -10.86
N GLU A 422 -9.45 -19.68 -11.07
CA GLU A 422 -8.72 -20.94 -11.26
C GLU A 422 -8.80 -21.88 -10.05
N PHE A 423 -8.77 -21.32 -8.83
CA PHE A 423 -9.00 -22.11 -7.62
C PHE A 423 -10.42 -22.68 -7.57
N GLN A 424 -11.43 -21.88 -7.94
CA GLN A 424 -12.85 -22.25 -7.80
C GLN A 424 -13.40 -23.11 -8.95
N ASP A 425 -12.78 -23.08 -10.13
CA ASP A 425 -12.99 -24.07 -11.20
C ASP A 425 -12.32 -25.42 -10.88
N SER A 426 -11.36 -25.46 -9.94
CA SER A 426 -10.66 -26.69 -9.61
C SER A 426 -11.55 -27.68 -8.83
N PRO A 427 -11.37 -29.01 -8.98
CA PRO A 427 -12.10 -30.02 -8.21
C PRO A 427 -11.92 -29.94 -6.67
N ARG A 428 -11.08 -29.03 -6.17
CA ARG A 428 -10.85 -28.77 -4.74
C ARG A 428 -12.01 -27.96 -4.15
N TYR A 429 -12.62 -27.08 -4.93
CA TYR A 429 -13.73 -26.24 -4.50
C TYR A 429 -15.06 -26.86 -4.94
N THR A 430 -16.03 -26.97 -4.03
CA THR A 430 -17.27 -27.73 -4.26
C THR A 430 -18.55 -27.03 -3.78
N LEU A 431 -18.44 -25.80 -3.28
CA LEU A 431 -19.57 -24.99 -2.86
C LEU A 431 -20.28 -24.38 -4.08
N SER A 432 -21.57 -24.05 -3.92
CA SER A 432 -22.41 -23.52 -5.02
C SER A 432 -22.36 -22.00 -5.19
N TYR A 433 -21.57 -21.33 -4.37
CA TYR A 433 -21.37 -19.88 -4.28
C TYR A 433 -19.87 -19.58 -4.20
N ALA A 434 -19.46 -18.34 -4.44
CA ALA A 434 -18.04 -17.97 -4.46
C ALA A 434 -17.38 -18.03 -3.06
N ALA A 435 -16.09 -18.34 -3.05
CA ALA A 435 -15.20 -18.29 -1.91
C ALA A 435 -15.04 -16.85 -1.41
N GLN A 436 -14.66 -16.69 -0.14
CA GLN A 436 -14.35 -15.36 0.41
C GLN A 436 -12.96 -14.87 0.00
N ASP A 437 -11.99 -15.77 -0.16
CA ASP A 437 -10.56 -15.44 -0.35
C ASP A 437 -9.76 -16.67 -0.83
N LEU A 438 -8.44 -16.50 -0.97
CA LEU A 438 -7.47 -17.54 -1.36
C LEU A 438 -6.69 -18.12 -0.17
N GLY A 439 -7.14 -17.92 1.06
CA GLY A 439 -6.48 -18.45 2.25
C GLY A 439 -6.34 -17.42 3.38
N THR A 440 -6.22 -17.95 4.59
CA THR A 440 -6.33 -17.18 5.84
C THR A 440 -5.13 -16.29 6.16
N SER A 441 -3.94 -16.56 5.60
CA SER A 441 -2.70 -15.86 5.93
C SER A 441 -1.83 -15.59 4.69
N TYR A 442 -1.73 -14.32 4.29
CA TYR A 442 -0.72 -13.86 3.32
C TYR A 442 0.70 -14.23 3.83
N PRO A 443 1.62 -14.73 2.97
CA PRO A 443 1.57 -14.82 1.50
C PRO A 443 1.22 -16.23 0.94
N VAL A 444 0.51 -17.08 1.70
CA VAL A 444 0.28 -18.50 1.37
C VAL A 444 -1.11 -18.75 0.78
N ALA A 445 -1.23 -18.59 -0.55
CA ALA A 445 -2.45 -18.66 -1.36
C ALA A 445 -2.86 -20.09 -1.72
N GLN A 446 -3.21 -20.90 -0.70
CA GLN A 446 -3.60 -22.30 -0.88
C GLN A 446 -5.08 -22.49 -1.27
N GLY A 447 -5.93 -21.47 -1.09
CA GLY A 447 -7.37 -21.48 -1.38
C GLY A 447 -8.23 -22.03 -0.23
N ASP A 448 -9.28 -21.29 0.16
CA ASP A 448 -10.21 -21.72 1.22
C ASP A 448 -11.41 -22.50 0.67
N THR A 449 -11.72 -23.65 1.27
CA THR A 449 -12.88 -24.50 0.95
C THR A 449 -13.95 -24.50 2.04
N SER A 450 -13.77 -23.68 3.09
CA SER A 450 -14.68 -23.59 4.24
C SER A 450 -16.07 -23.10 3.83
N PRO A 451 -17.15 -23.79 4.22
CA PRO A 451 -18.51 -23.29 4.06
C PRO A 451 -18.69 -21.98 4.85
N ASN A 452 -19.26 -20.97 4.20
CA ASN A 452 -19.50 -19.65 4.80
C ASN A 452 -20.90 -19.13 4.48
N GLN A 453 -21.30 -18.05 5.14
CA GLN A 453 -22.63 -17.44 4.99
C GLN A 453 -22.63 -16.20 4.10
N GLN A 454 -21.50 -15.83 3.48
CA GLN A 454 -21.39 -14.68 2.57
C GLN A 454 -21.67 -15.07 1.10
N GLY A 455 -22.43 -16.15 0.87
CA GLY A 455 -22.64 -16.70 -0.47
C GLY A 455 -23.28 -15.74 -1.47
N VAL A 456 -24.23 -14.90 -1.05
CA VAL A 456 -24.83 -13.83 -1.88
C VAL A 456 -23.86 -12.67 -2.08
N GLU A 457 -23.12 -12.31 -1.03
CA GLU A 457 -22.15 -11.22 -1.02
C GLU A 457 -21.02 -11.49 -2.03
N GLN A 458 -20.31 -12.62 -1.89
CA GLN A 458 -19.13 -12.93 -2.70
C GLN A 458 -19.46 -13.37 -4.13
N SER A 459 -20.54 -14.15 -4.32
CA SER A 459 -21.03 -14.46 -5.68
C SER A 459 -21.44 -13.19 -6.42
N GLY A 460 -22.01 -12.22 -5.70
CA GLY A 460 -22.35 -10.91 -6.23
C GLY A 460 -21.12 -10.12 -6.68
N ASN A 461 -20.16 -9.97 -5.76
CA ASN A 461 -18.89 -9.28 -5.99
C ASN A 461 -18.15 -9.83 -7.22
N MET A 462 -17.97 -11.15 -7.32
CA MET A 462 -17.25 -11.78 -8.43
C MET A 462 -17.91 -11.52 -9.80
N LEU A 463 -19.24 -11.68 -9.90
CA LEU A 463 -19.96 -11.47 -11.16
C LEU A 463 -19.95 -10.00 -11.59
N ILE A 464 -20.06 -9.06 -10.64
CA ILE A 464 -19.99 -7.62 -10.91
C ILE A 464 -18.58 -7.24 -11.38
N MET A 465 -17.52 -7.69 -10.69
CA MET A 465 -16.14 -7.41 -11.08
C MET A 465 -15.76 -8.00 -12.44
N ALA A 466 -16.13 -9.25 -12.71
CA ALA A 466 -15.82 -9.92 -13.98
C ALA A 466 -16.46 -9.20 -15.18
N LEU A 467 -17.72 -8.76 -15.05
CA LEU A 467 -18.39 -7.99 -16.09
C LEU A 467 -17.86 -6.55 -16.20
N ALA A 468 -17.57 -5.88 -15.08
CA ALA A 468 -17.01 -4.53 -15.10
C ALA A 468 -15.61 -4.51 -15.74
N HIS A 469 -14.76 -5.50 -15.47
CA HIS A 469 -13.51 -5.73 -16.20
C HIS A 469 -13.76 -5.86 -17.71
N ALA A 470 -14.58 -6.83 -18.12
CA ALA A 470 -14.80 -7.13 -19.53
C ALA A 470 -15.41 -5.94 -20.30
N ARG A 471 -16.27 -5.15 -19.65
CA ARG A 471 -16.80 -3.89 -20.17
C ARG A 471 -15.73 -2.82 -20.33
N ALA A 472 -14.86 -2.61 -19.34
CA ALA A 472 -13.86 -1.55 -19.39
C ALA A 472 -12.69 -1.86 -20.33
N THR A 473 -12.33 -3.14 -20.51
CA THR A 473 -11.20 -3.56 -21.37
C THR A 473 -11.63 -4.05 -22.76
N GLY A 474 -12.85 -4.57 -22.89
CA GLY A 474 -13.28 -5.37 -24.04
C GLY A 474 -12.80 -6.84 -24.01
N ASP A 475 -11.95 -7.24 -23.04
CA ASP A 475 -11.47 -8.63 -22.92
C ASP A 475 -12.49 -9.51 -22.22
N GLY A 476 -13.19 -10.32 -23.01
CA GLY A 476 -14.16 -11.30 -22.54
C GLY A 476 -13.57 -12.68 -22.24
N SER A 477 -12.24 -12.89 -22.18
CA SER A 477 -11.68 -14.25 -22.04
C SER A 477 -12.18 -14.95 -20.78
N LEU A 478 -12.07 -14.30 -19.61
CA LEU A 478 -12.54 -14.87 -18.35
C LEU A 478 -14.02 -15.26 -18.41
N LEU A 479 -14.84 -14.46 -19.09
CA LEU A 479 -16.28 -14.72 -19.21
C LEU A 479 -16.58 -16.00 -20.00
N GLY A 480 -15.81 -16.27 -21.06
CA GLY A 480 -15.94 -17.51 -21.85
C GLY A 480 -15.28 -18.72 -21.20
N GLU A 481 -14.15 -18.50 -20.51
CA GLU A 481 -13.34 -19.54 -19.85
C GLU A 481 -14.05 -20.12 -18.62
N HIS A 482 -14.51 -19.25 -17.71
CA HIS A 482 -15.12 -19.63 -16.43
C HIS A 482 -16.67 -19.61 -16.47
N TYR A 483 -17.28 -19.70 -17.67
CA TYR A 483 -18.74 -19.53 -17.82
C TYR A 483 -19.57 -20.50 -16.96
N GLY A 484 -19.09 -21.74 -16.80
CA GLY A 484 -19.77 -22.76 -16.00
C GLY A 484 -19.90 -22.37 -14.53
N LEU A 485 -18.80 -21.87 -13.94
CA LEU A 485 -18.72 -21.38 -12.57
C LEU A 485 -19.56 -20.11 -12.37
N PHE A 486 -19.45 -19.13 -13.27
CA PHE A 486 -20.32 -17.94 -13.24
C PHE A 486 -21.81 -18.32 -13.29
N LYS A 487 -22.19 -19.27 -14.15
CA LYS A 487 -23.56 -19.79 -14.23
C LYS A 487 -23.99 -20.53 -12.95
N GLN A 488 -23.09 -21.24 -12.28
CA GLN A 488 -23.38 -21.87 -10.98
C GLN A 488 -23.73 -20.81 -9.93
N TRP A 489 -22.89 -19.78 -9.80
CA TRP A 489 -23.11 -18.66 -8.88
C TRP A 489 -24.37 -17.85 -9.23
N GLY A 490 -24.63 -17.59 -10.51
CA GLY A 490 -25.88 -16.95 -10.95
C GLY A 490 -27.12 -17.74 -10.55
N ASN A 491 -27.09 -19.07 -10.65
CA ASN A 491 -28.17 -19.93 -10.18
C ASN A 491 -28.29 -19.95 -8.64
N TYR A 492 -27.18 -19.89 -7.89
CA TYR A 492 -27.24 -19.72 -6.44
C TYR A 492 -27.88 -18.38 -6.06
N LEU A 493 -27.50 -17.30 -6.72
CA LEU A 493 -28.07 -15.97 -6.49
C LEU A 493 -29.57 -15.93 -6.79
N VAL A 494 -30.04 -16.55 -7.87
CA VAL A 494 -31.48 -16.68 -8.16
C VAL A 494 -32.23 -17.35 -6.99
N ASN A 495 -31.64 -18.36 -6.35
CA ASN A 495 -32.30 -19.03 -5.21
C ASN A 495 -32.24 -18.24 -3.89
N ASN A 496 -31.26 -17.35 -3.69
CA ASN A 496 -30.98 -16.75 -2.37
C ASN A 496 -31.14 -15.22 -2.29
N SER A 497 -31.10 -14.47 -3.40
CA SER A 497 -31.01 -12.99 -3.37
C SER A 497 -32.33 -12.27 -3.12
N LYS A 498 -33.47 -12.90 -3.41
CA LYS A 498 -34.78 -12.23 -3.35
C LYS A 498 -35.18 -11.85 -1.91
N THR A 499 -34.94 -12.76 -0.99
CA THR A 499 -35.24 -12.70 0.44
C THR A 499 -34.08 -13.40 1.17
N PRO A 500 -32.91 -12.74 1.32
CA PRO A 500 -31.71 -13.40 1.83
C PRO A 500 -31.90 -13.78 3.30
N ILE A 501 -31.76 -15.07 3.60
CA ILE A 501 -31.84 -15.63 4.96
C ILE A 501 -30.62 -16.51 5.23
N ASN A 502 -30.16 -16.52 6.48
CA ASN A 502 -28.90 -17.16 6.90
C ASN A 502 -27.68 -16.66 6.09
N GLN A 503 -27.73 -15.41 5.61
CA GLN A 503 -26.65 -14.75 4.85
C GLN A 503 -25.99 -13.67 5.71
N ILE A 504 -24.70 -13.41 5.45
CA ILE A 504 -23.91 -12.37 6.10
C ILE A 504 -23.44 -11.35 5.05
N SER A 505 -23.45 -10.06 5.39
CA SER A 505 -22.92 -8.97 4.55
C SER A 505 -21.40 -8.80 4.68
N ALA A 506 -20.78 -7.98 3.82
CA ALA A 506 -19.39 -7.54 4.00
C ALA A 506 -19.15 -6.69 5.27
N ASP A 507 -20.20 -6.37 6.03
CA ASP A 507 -20.14 -5.61 7.28
C ASP A 507 -20.23 -6.49 8.55
N ASP A 508 -20.17 -7.81 8.39
CA ASP A 508 -20.36 -8.84 9.43
C ASP A 508 -21.77 -8.85 10.06
N GLN A 509 -22.80 -8.51 9.27
CA GLN A 509 -24.19 -8.46 9.73
C GLN A 509 -24.98 -9.68 9.25
N GLU A 510 -25.76 -10.30 10.15
CA GLU A 510 -26.45 -11.58 9.91
C GLU A 510 -27.97 -11.47 9.72
N ALA A 511 -28.50 -10.25 9.59
CA ALA A 511 -29.94 -10.01 9.61
C ALA A 511 -30.66 -10.65 8.40
N ALA A 512 -31.80 -11.30 8.66
CA ALA A 512 -32.68 -11.76 7.60
C ALA A 512 -33.19 -10.57 6.77
N ASN A 513 -33.33 -10.77 5.46
CA ASN A 513 -33.88 -9.81 4.49
C ASN A 513 -33.16 -8.46 4.39
N MET A 514 -31.85 -8.40 4.67
CA MET A 514 -31.02 -7.20 4.45
C MET A 514 -31.21 -6.62 3.03
N THR A 515 -31.76 -5.41 2.96
CA THR A 515 -32.11 -4.71 1.72
C THR A 515 -30.90 -4.47 0.81
N ASN A 516 -29.77 -4.07 1.41
CA ASN A 516 -28.53 -3.75 0.69
C ASN A 516 -27.80 -5.01 0.17
N LEU A 517 -27.93 -6.15 0.87
CA LEU A 517 -27.40 -7.43 0.38
C LEU A 517 -28.29 -8.03 -0.72
N ALA A 518 -29.61 -7.92 -0.58
CA ALA A 518 -30.55 -8.36 -1.60
C ALA A 518 -30.32 -7.66 -2.95
N ILE A 519 -30.12 -6.33 -2.96
CA ILE A 519 -29.90 -5.60 -4.21
C ILE A 519 -28.56 -5.95 -4.88
N LYS A 520 -27.49 -6.24 -4.12
CA LYS A 520 -26.23 -6.76 -4.68
C LYS A 520 -26.47 -8.05 -5.48
N GLY A 521 -27.14 -9.02 -4.86
CA GLY A 521 -27.47 -10.27 -5.52
C GLY A 521 -28.35 -10.09 -6.77
N ILE A 522 -29.32 -9.18 -6.72
CA ILE A 522 -30.21 -8.86 -7.84
C ILE A 522 -29.45 -8.19 -9.01
N ILE A 523 -28.56 -7.23 -8.74
CA ILE A 523 -27.68 -6.62 -9.74
C ILE A 523 -26.75 -7.66 -10.35
N ALA A 524 -26.19 -8.56 -9.54
CA ALA A 524 -25.32 -9.64 -10.01
C ALA A 524 -26.04 -10.71 -10.86
N ILE A 525 -27.35 -10.97 -10.64
CA ILE A 525 -28.17 -11.78 -11.55
C ILE A 525 -28.29 -11.07 -12.91
N GLN A 526 -28.45 -9.74 -12.95
CA GLN A 526 -28.43 -9.00 -14.21
C GLN A 526 -27.03 -8.95 -14.84
N ALA A 527 -25.96 -8.88 -14.05
CA ALA A 527 -24.60 -9.05 -14.56
C ALA A 527 -24.43 -10.42 -15.23
N MET A 528 -24.92 -11.50 -14.60
CA MET A 528 -24.91 -12.84 -15.20
C MET A 528 -25.68 -12.90 -16.53
N SER A 529 -26.82 -12.22 -16.65
CA SER A 529 -27.55 -12.10 -17.93
C SER A 529 -26.69 -11.52 -19.05
N GLU A 530 -25.85 -10.53 -18.73
CA GLU A 530 -25.01 -9.85 -19.70
C GLU A 530 -23.71 -10.62 -20.00
N ILE A 531 -23.17 -11.34 -19.01
CA ILE A 531 -22.12 -12.35 -19.20
C ILE A 531 -22.60 -13.44 -20.17
N SER A 532 -23.77 -14.04 -19.93
CA SER A 532 -24.41 -15.00 -20.84
C SER A 532 -24.58 -14.43 -22.25
N ARG A 533 -25.00 -13.16 -22.37
CA ARG A 533 -25.14 -12.49 -23.68
C ARG A 533 -23.80 -12.30 -24.40
N ALA A 534 -22.74 -11.97 -23.67
CA ALA A 534 -21.39 -11.80 -24.24
C ALA A 534 -20.79 -13.13 -24.74
N VAL A 535 -21.03 -14.22 -24.02
CA VAL A 535 -20.59 -15.59 -24.40
C VAL A 535 -21.47 -16.20 -25.51
N GLY A 536 -22.71 -15.72 -25.68
CA GLY A 536 -23.65 -16.15 -26.71
C GLY A 536 -24.79 -17.05 -26.22
N GLU A 537 -24.85 -17.33 -24.92
CA GLU A 537 -25.85 -18.16 -24.24
C GLU A 537 -27.17 -17.39 -24.02
N ASN A 538 -27.83 -17.08 -25.14
CA ASN A 538 -29.01 -16.22 -25.19
C ASN A 538 -30.21 -16.72 -24.35
N ALA A 539 -30.33 -18.04 -24.14
CA ALA A 539 -31.38 -18.62 -23.30
C ALA A 539 -31.14 -18.33 -21.80
N ASP A 540 -29.91 -18.51 -21.33
CA ASP A 540 -29.51 -18.12 -19.97
C ASP A 540 -29.63 -16.61 -19.77
N ALA A 541 -29.19 -15.83 -20.77
CA ALA A 541 -29.27 -14.38 -20.76
C ALA A 541 -30.71 -13.88 -20.52
N GLN A 542 -31.69 -14.46 -21.23
CA GLN A 542 -33.11 -14.13 -21.03
C GLN A 542 -33.64 -14.62 -19.68
N ASN A 543 -33.24 -15.81 -19.23
CA ASN A 543 -33.67 -16.35 -17.93
C ASN A 543 -33.18 -15.47 -16.76
N PHE A 544 -31.90 -15.11 -16.74
CA PHE A 544 -31.34 -14.25 -15.70
C PHE A 544 -31.94 -12.84 -15.74
N ALA A 545 -32.13 -12.24 -16.93
CA ALA A 545 -32.81 -10.94 -17.05
C ALA A 545 -34.24 -10.96 -16.48
N ASN A 546 -35.01 -12.01 -16.79
CA ASN A 546 -36.38 -12.16 -16.28
C ASN A 546 -36.42 -12.26 -14.75
N ASN A 547 -35.46 -12.99 -14.15
CA ASN A 547 -35.35 -13.10 -12.70
C ASN A 547 -34.92 -11.77 -12.06
N ALA A 548 -33.88 -11.12 -12.59
CA ALA A 548 -33.41 -9.82 -12.08
C ALA A 548 -34.51 -8.75 -12.10
N ALA A 549 -35.24 -8.60 -13.22
CA ALA A 549 -36.32 -7.63 -13.34
C ALA A 549 -37.50 -7.94 -12.38
N ALA A 550 -37.91 -9.21 -12.26
CA ALA A 550 -38.96 -9.61 -11.33
C ALA A 550 -38.54 -9.47 -9.86
N TYR A 551 -37.25 -9.62 -9.57
CA TYR A 551 -36.72 -9.51 -8.21
C TYR A 551 -36.50 -8.05 -7.83
N ALA A 552 -36.00 -7.18 -8.72
CA ALA A 552 -35.90 -5.75 -8.50
C ALA A 552 -37.28 -5.12 -8.19
N ALA A 553 -38.31 -5.48 -8.96
CA ALA A 553 -39.68 -5.03 -8.70
C ALA A 553 -40.24 -5.55 -7.36
N THR A 554 -39.87 -6.77 -6.93
CA THR A 554 -40.27 -7.27 -5.60
C THR A 554 -39.48 -6.57 -4.50
N TRP A 555 -38.17 -6.44 -4.66
CA TRP A 555 -37.24 -5.80 -3.74
C TRP A 555 -37.70 -4.38 -3.42
N GLN A 556 -37.97 -3.54 -4.43
CA GLN A 556 -38.45 -2.17 -4.21
C GLN A 556 -39.72 -2.15 -3.33
N SER A 557 -40.68 -3.04 -3.60
CA SER A 557 -41.94 -3.12 -2.82
C SER A 557 -41.79 -3.64 -1.37
N LEU A 558 -40.65 -4.23 -1.00
CA LEU A 558 -40.34 -4.73 0.34
C LEU A 558 -39.27 -3.87 1.06
N ALA A 559 -38.45 -3.19 0.29
CA ALA A 559 -37.35 -2.33 0.73
C ALA A 559 -37.81 -0.91 1.02
N GLU A 560 -38.82 -0.38 0.34
CA GLU A 560 -39.34 0.96 0.61
C GLU A 560 -40.01 1.05 2.00
N SER A 561 -39.66 2.12 2.72
CA SER A 561 -40.40 2.57 3.90
C SER A 561 -41.87 2.88 3.58
N ALA A 562 -42.75 2.78 4.58
CA ALA A 562 -44.18 3.06 4.42
C ALA A 562 -44.50 4.51 3.96
N SER A 563 -43.55 5.43 4.11
CA SER A 563 -43.60 6.81 3.62
C SER A 563 -43.00 7.00 2.21
N GLN A 564 -42.46 5.95 1.59
CA GLN A 564 -41.84 5.93 0.26
C GLN A 564 -40.83 7.07 0.03
N ASN A 565 -40.05 7.38 1.06
CA ASN A 565 -39.01 8.42 1.03
C ASN A 565 -37.60 7.87 1.32
N HIS A 566 -37.49 6.61 1.76
CA HIS A 566 -36.21 5.92 1.95
C HIS A 566 -36.36 4.39 1.91
N LEU A 567 -35.22 3.71 1.74
CA LEU A 567 -35.10 2.27 1.83
C LEU A 567 -34.72 1.84 3.26
N LEU A 568 -35.33 0.74 3.71
CA LEU A 568 -35.14 0.14 5.04
C LEU A 568 -33.84 -0.66 5.11
N PHE A 569 -33.28 -0.89 6.31
CA PHE A 569 -32.15 -1.82 6.49
C PHE A 569 -32.53 -3.26 6.14
N SER A 570 -33.70 -3.70 6.60
CA SER A 570 -34.30 -4.99 6.30
C SER A 570 -35.79 -4.85 5.98
N TYR A 571 -36.31 -5.74 5.13
CA TYR A 571 -37.70 -5.72 4.69
C TYR A 571 -38.69 -5.74 5.87
N GLY A 572 -39.54 -4.72 5.95
CA GLY A 572 -40.59 -4.61 6.97
C GLY A 572 -40.16 -3.95 8.29
N GLU A 573 -38.87 -3.75 8.54
CA GLU A 573 -38.38 -3.04 9.74
C GLU A 573 -38.56 -1.52 9.60
N ALA A 574 -39.81 -1.08 9.77
CA ALA A 574 -40.34 0.20 9.27
C ALA A 574 -39.71 1.50 9.81
N ASN A 575 -38.82 1.42 10.82
CA ASN A 575 -38.07 2.57 11.35
C ASN A 575 -36.56 2.52 11.04
N SER A 576 -36.12 1.52 10.26
CA SER A 576 -34.71 1.27 9.94
C SER A 576 -34.30 1.90 8.61
N TRP A 577 -32.99 2.04 8.38
CA TRP A 577 -32.42 2.55 7.12
C TRP A 577 -30.98 2.04 6.94
N ALA A 578 -30.46 2.06 5.70
CA ALA A 578 -29.07 1.70 5.40
C ALA A 578 -28.41 2.66 4.39
N LEU A 579 -27.08 2.73 4.40
CA LEU A 579 -26.31 3.19 3.25
C LEU A 579 -26.41 2.14 2.15
N MET A 580 -27.10 2.49 1.07
CA MET A 580 -27.39 1.58 -0.03
C MET A 580 -26.22 1.53 -1.02
N TYR A 581 -25.02 1.30 -0.48
CA TYR A 581 -23.75 1.37 -1.20
C TYR A 581 -23.67 0.38 -2.37
N ASN A 582 -24.44 -0.71 -2.35
CA ASN A 582 -24.47 -1.66 -3.47
C ASN A 582 -25.25 -1.16 -4.70
N LEU A 583 -26.01 -0.06 -4.58
CA LEU A 583 -26.59 0.66 -5.74
C LEU A 583 -25.52 1.26 -6.67
N TYR A 584 -24.27 1.38 -6.21
CA TYR A 584 -23.12 1.74 -7.05
C TYR A 584 -22.93 0.76 -8.23
N ALA A 585 -23.18 -0.54 -8.02
CA ALA A 585 -23.01 -1.54 -9.07
C ALA A 585 -24.00 -1.40 -10.23
N ASP A 586 -25.24 -0.96 -9.97
CA ASP A 586 -26.25 -0.76 -11.02
C ASP A 586 -25.89 0.43 -11.93
N LEU A 587 -25.20 1.44 -11.38
CA LEU A 587 -24.65 2.56 -12.13
C LEU A 587 -23.35 2.19 -12.86
N LEU A 588 -22.41 1.52 -12.19
CA LEU A 588 -21.11 1.10 -12.75
C LEU A 588 -21.29 0.15 -13.95
N LEU A 589 -22.19 -0.81 -13.84
CA LEU A 589 -22.53 -1.71 -14.94
C LEU A 589 -23.52 -1.07 -15.92
N GLY A 590 -24.27 -0.05 -15.50
CA GLY A 590 -25.34 0.58 -16.27
C GLY A 590 -26.54 -0.35 -16.48
N THR A 591 -26.82 -1.26 -15.53
CA THR A 591 -27.87 -2.28 -15.63
C THR A 591 -29.29 -1.72 -15.46
N ARG A 592 -29.44 -0.56 -14.81
CA ARG A 592 -30.70 0.22 -14.69
C ARG A 592 -31.87 -0.60 -14.14
N LEU A 593 -31.60 -1.47 -13.18
CA LEU A 593 -32.64 -2.19 -12.44
C LEU A 593 -33.38 -1.26 -11.47
N VAL A 594 -32.71 -0.21 -10.99
CA VAL A 594 -33.25 0.72 -9.99
C VAL A 594 -33.58 2.05 -10.66
N SER A 595 -34.80 2.56 -10.44
CA SER A 595 -35.25 3.82 -11.05
C SER A 595 -34.57 5.04 -10.42
N GLU A 596 -34.32 6.08 -11.23
CA GLU A 596 -33.71 7.36 -10.81
C GLU A 596 -34.41 7.96 -9.58
N THR A 597 -35.74 7.83 -9.48
CA THR A 597 -36.55 8.23 -8.32
C THR A 597 -36.04 7.67 -6.99
N VAL A 598 -35.55 6.43 -6.96
CA VAL A 598 -35.04 5.78 -5.74
C VAL A 598 -33.70 6.37 -5.33
N TYR A 599 -32.85 6.72 -6.31
CA TYR A 599 -31.59 7.43 -6.07
C TYR A 599 -31.84 8.84 -5.51
N ASP A 600 -32.78 9.59 -6.09
CA ASP A 600 -33.16 10.92 -5.60
C ASP A 600 -33.76 10.88 -4.19
N GLN A 601 -34.65 9.91 -3.91
CA GLN A 601 -35.20 9.68 -2.57
C GLN A 601 -34.10 9.35 -1.55
N GLN A 602 -33.15 8.48 -1.90
CA GLN A 602 -32.03 8.15 -1.02
C GLN A 602 -31.10 9.34 -0.77
N ALA A 603 -30.75 10.11 -1.81
CA ALA A 603 -29.95 11.33 -1.64
C ALA A 603 -30.64 12.35 -0.71
N ALA A 604 -31.95 12.60 -0.91
CA ALA A 604 -32.73 13.49 -0.05
C ALA A 604 -32.83 12.97 1.40
N TYR A 605 -32.88 11.66 1.61
CA TYR A 605 -32.89 11.06 2.94
C TYR A 605 -31.52 11.16 3.64
N TYR A 606 -30.41 10.91 2.92
CA TYR A 606 -29.06 11.11 3.44
C TYR A 606 -28.78 12.57 3.82
N GLU A 607 -29.30 13.53 3.05
CA GLU A 607 -29.29 14.95 3.41
C GLU A 607 -30.06 15.21 4.71
N ALA A 608 -31.29 14.69 4.84
CA ALA A 608 -32.10 14.85 6.05
C ALA A 608 -31.46 14.20 7.30
N LEU A 609 -30.83 13.02 7.16
CA LEU A 609 -30.05 12.39 8.23
C LEU A 609 -28.86 13.26 8.65
N SER A 610 -28.13 13.81 7.67
CA SER A 610 -26.97 14.68 7.88
C SER A 610 -27.32 15.99 8.58
N GLN A 611 -28.54 16.51 8.37
CA GLN A 611 -29.04 17.74 9.01
C GLN A 611 -29.62 17.50 10.42
N SER A 612 -30.10 16.29 10.71
CA SER A 612 -30.75 15.95 11.98
C SER A 612 -29.84 15.32 13.04
N ASN A 613 -28.62 14.89 12.65
CA ASN A 613 -27.67 14.19 13.52
C ASN A 613 -26.27 14.81 13.45
N PRO A 614 -25.43 14.72 14.51
CA PRO A 614 -24.10 15.32 14.55
C PRO A 614 -23.02 14.51 13.79
N TYR A 615 -23.39 13.89 12.67
CA TYR A 615 -22.52 13.04 11.86
C TYR A 615 -21.39 13.85 11.20
N THR A 616 -20.22 13.84 11.85
CA THR A 616 -19.09 14.70 11.48
C THR A 616 -18.16 14.02 10.47
N PHE A 617 -17.92 12.72 10.65
CA PHE A 617 -16.93 11.94 9.90
C PHE A 617 -17.53 11.02 8.83
N GLY A 618 -18.85 10.82 8.86
CA GLY A 618 -19.58 9.95 7.93
C GLY A 618 -20.99 9.69 8.43
N LEU A 619 -21.87 9.23 7.54
CA LEU A 619 -23.08 8.54 7.99
C LEU A 619 -22.69 7.14 8.50
N PRO A 620 -23.35 6.60 9.54
CA PRO A 620 -23.26 5.19 9.90
C PRO A 620 -23.64 4.30 8.70
N ILE A 621 -23.15 3.07 8.65
CA ILE A 621 -23.52 2.12 7.58
C ILE A 621 -25.02 1.83 7.53
N ASP A 622 -25.72 1.91 8.67
CA ASP A 622 -27.17 1.74 8.82
C ASP A 622 -27.65 2.18 10.23
N SER A 623 -28.95 2.03 10.46
CA SER A 623 -29.63 2.35 11.71
C SER A 623 -29.34 1.42 12.89
N ASP A 624 -28.84 0.20 12.67
CA ASP A 624 -28.54 -0.79 13.72
C ASP A 624 -27.11 -0.57 14.23
N ALA A 625 -26.15 -0.47 13.31
CA ALA A 625 -24.75 -0.14 13.57
C ALA A 625 -24.51 1.39 13.65
N ALA A 626 -25.37 2.11 14.39
CA ALA A 626 -25.55 3.57 14.37
C ALA A 626 -24.33 4.47 14.72
N THR A 627 -23.15 3.90 15.00
CA THR A 627 -21.87 4.62 15.13
C THR A 627 -20.76 4.12 14.20
N LYS A 628 -20.93 2.99 13.51
CA LYS A 628 -19.93 2.38 12.62
C LYS A 628 -19.97 3.07 11.25
N GLY A 629 -18.93 3.83 10.93
CA GLY A 629 -18.70 4.41 9.61
C GLY A 629 -17.80 3.51 8.77
N ASN A 630 -18.01 3.51 7.45
CA ASN A 630 -17.11 2.88 6.50
C ASN A 630 -16.85 3.84 5.32
N SER A 631 -15.59 4.18 5.07
CA SER A 631 -15.20 5.17 4.05
C SER A 631 -15.37 4.63 2.63
N ALA A 632 -15.17 3.33 2.40
CA ALA A 632 -15.44 2.70 1.12
C ALA A 632 -16.93 2.76 0.75
N TRP A 633 -17.80 2.40 1.69
CA TRP A 633 -19.25 2.41 1.51
C TRP A 633 -19.82 3.84 1.42
N LEU A 634 -19.24 4.78 2.16
CA LEU A 634 -19.60 6.20 2.07
C LEU A 634 -19.26 6.79 0.70
N LEU A 635 -18.11 6.45 0.10
CA LEU A 635 -17.75 6.91 -1.25
C LEU A 635 -18.52 6.19 -2.37
N PHE A 636 -18.87 4.91 -2.19
CA PHE A 636 -19.84 4.23 -3.08
C PHE A 636 -21.22 4.92 -3.03
N THR A 637 -21.68 5.30 -1.85
CA THR A 637 -22.96 6.02 -1.66
C THR A 637 -22.90 7.46 -2.18
N ALA A 638 -21.75 8.14 -2.07
CA ALA A 638 -21.55 9.43 -2.72
C ALA A 638 -21.60 9.31 -4.25
N ALA A 639 -20.99 8.25 -4.82
CA ALA A 639 -21.02 7.99 -6.27
C ALA A 639 -22.44 7.71 -6.82
N THR A 640 -23.41 7.31 -5.99
CA THR A 640 -24.81 7.14 -6.40
C THR A 640 -25.66 8.40 -6.32
N CYS A 641 -25.17 9.47 -5.69
CA CYS A 641 -25.91 10.73 -5.52
C CYS A 641 -25.78 11.64 -6.75
N GLN A 642 -26.81 11.71 -7.60
CA GLN A 642 -26.84 12.68 -8.72
C GLN A 642 -26.91 14.14 -8.26
N ASN A 643 -27.54 14.41 -7.10
CA ASN A 643 -27.51 15.73 -6.48
C ASN A 643 -26.10 16.03 -5.95
N THR A 644 -25.38 16.91 -6.65
CA THR A 644 -23.99 17.28 -6.34
C THR A 644 -23.83 17.81 -4.92
N SER A 645 -24.80 18.55 -4.37
CA SER A 645 -24.72 19.06 -3.00
C SER A 645 -24.71 17.95 -1.95
N VAL A 646 -25.46 16.86 -2.19
CA VAL A 646 -25.49 15.69 -1.30
C VAL A 646 -24.22 14.87 -1.45
N ARG A 647 -23.83 14.56 -2.69
CA ARG A 647 -22.55 13.90 -3.02
C ARG A 647 -21.38 14.61 -2.33
N ASP A 648 -21.28 15.93 -2.50
CA ASP A 648 -20.15 16.72 -2.01
C ASP A 648 -20.16 16.79 -0.48
N SER A 649 -21.33 16.79 0.15
CA SER A 649 -21.46 16.66 1.62
C SER A 649 -20.93 15.30 2.13
N LEU A 650 -21.28 14.20 1.48
CA LEU A 650 -20.80 12.85 1.83
C LEU A 650 -19.29 12.70 1.59
N VAL A 651 -18.77 13.27 0.50
CA VAL A 651 -17.32 13.36 0.23
C VAL A 651 -16.61 14.20 1.31
N ALA A 652 -17.17 15.36 1.69
CA ALA A 652 -16.61 16.21 2.73
C ALA A 652 -16.62 15.57 4.13
N MET A 653 -17.58 14.67 4.42
CA MET A 653 -17.52 13.84 5.63
C MET A 653 -16.34 12.86 5.60
N ALA A 654 -16.16 12.13 4.50
CA ALA A 654 -15.03 11.23 4.34
C ALA A 654 -13.68 11.97 4.37
N TRP A 655 -13.60 13.16 3.78
CA TRP A 655 -12.43 14.05 3.85
C TRP A 655 -12.13 14.46 5.28
N LYS A 656 -13.14 14.87 6.08
CA LYS A 656 -12.96 15.17 7.51
C LYS A 656 -12.41 13.99 8.29
N HIS A 657 -12.80 12.75 7.96
CA HIS A 657 -12.22 11.55 8.58
C HIS A 657 -10.76 11.34 8.13
N ALA A 658 -10.49 11.41 6.83
CA ALA A 658 -9.13 11.27 6.30
C ALA A 658 -8.17 12.34 6.85
N ALA A 659 -8.67 13.55 7.12
CA ALA A 659 -7.96 14.68 7.71
C ALA A 659 -8.00 14.71 9.26
N PHE A 660 -8.43 13.64 9.94
CA PHE A 660 -8.56 13.62 11.39
C PHE A 660 -7.32 13.05 12.09
N ASN A 661 -6.39 13.91 12.46
CA ASN A 661 -5.12 13.53 13.08
C ASN A 661 -5.09 13.52 14.61
N GLN A 662 -6.24 13.32 15.29
CA GLN A 662 -6.28 13.21 16.76
C GLN A 662 -6.24 11.75 17.26
N THR A 663 -6.38 10.78 16.36
CA THR A 663 -6.37 9.33 16.67
C THR A 663 -5.40 8.60 15.75
N ALA A 664 -4.62 7.67 16.31
CA ALA A 664 -3.64 6.89 15.55
C ALA A 664 -4.31 5.84 14.64
N ALA A 665 -4.28 6.06 13.33
CA ALA A 665 -4.60 5.07 12.30
C ALA A 665 -4.01 5.52 10.94
N VAL A 666 -3.50 4.58 10.13
CA VAL A 666 -3.34 4.84 8.69
C VAL A 666 -4.73 4.72 8.04
N PHE A 667 -5.13 5.73 7.26
CA PHE A 667 -6.49 5.97 6.74
C PHE A 667 -7.40 4.71 6.66
N PRO A 668 -8.18 4.44 7.73
CA PRO A 668 -8.84 3.16 7.91
C PRO A 668 -10.16 3.07 7.14
N THR A 669 -10.51 1.89 6.64
CA THR A 669 -11.80 1.70 6.00
C THR A 669 -12.94 1.83 7.01
N THR A 670 -12.79 1.31 8.23
CA THR A 670 -13.82 1.35 9.29
C THR A 670 -13.41 2.24 10.45
N TYR A 671 -14.34 3.08 10.91
CA TYR A 671 -14.13 4.06 11.99
C TYR A 671 -15.44 4.35 12.76
N LEU A 672 -15.35 5.12 13.83
CA LEU A 672 -16.51 5.65 14.57
C LEU A 672 -16.90 7.05 14.06
N VAL A 673 -18.15 7.25 13.64
CA VAL A 673 -18.58 8.50 12.96
C VAL A 673 -18.71 9.74 13.87
N ASP A 674 -18.71 9.52 15.18
CA ASP A 674 -18.85 10.54 16.23
C ASP A 674 -17.49 11.08 16.72
N THR A 675 -16.48 10.21 16.76
CA THR A 675 -15.16 10.45 17.36
C THR A 675 -14.02 10.40 16.35
N GLY A 676 -14.26 9.90 15.13
CA GLY A 676 -13.27 9.79 14.06
C GLY A 676 -12.27 8.65 14.24
N ALA A 677 -12.34 7.92 15.36
CA ALA A 677 -11.40 6.86 15.72
C ALA A 677 -11.50 5.66 14.76
N GLY A 678 -10.37 5.27 14.16
CA GLY A 678 -10.26 4.06 13.35
C GLY A 678 -10.46 2.78 14.16
N THR A 679 -11.15 1.80 13.59
CA THR A 679 -11.46 0.53 14.27
C THR A 679 -10.99 -0.71 13.50
N ARG A 680 -11.06 -0.71 12.16
CA ARG A 680 -10.55 -1.80 11.28
C ARG A 680 -10.10 -1.25 9.93
N GLY A 681 -9.23 -1.99 9.25
CA GLY A 681 -8.79 -1.72 7.88
C GLY A 681 -7.77 -0.59 7.77
N MET A 682 -6.94 -0.39 8.80
CA MET A 682 -5.81 0.53 8.76
C MET A 682 -4.88 0.18 7.60
N ALA A 683 -4.55 1.15 6.75
CA ALA A 683 -3.80 0.93 5.50
C ALA A 683 -4.42 -0.08 4.51
N SER A 684 -5.70 -0.48 4.66
CA SER A 684 -6.36 -1.46 3.78
C SER A 684 -6.45 -0.97 2.32
N PRO A 685 -6.16 -1.83 1.32
CA PRO A 685 -6.33 -1.48 -0.08
C PRO A 685 -7.79 -1.22 -0.49
N GLY A 686 -8.77 -1.63 0.34
CA GLY A 686 -10.19 -1.34 0.16
C GLY A 686 -10.53 0.15 0.08
N GLN A 687 -9.62 1.05 0.48
CA GLN A 687 -9.72 2.49 0.16
C GLN A 687 -9.74 2.81 -1.34
N GLY A 688 -9.49 1.83 -2.22
CA GLY A 688 -9.69 2.03 -3.66
C GLY A 688 -11.14 2.37 -4.04
N ALA A 689 -12.09 2.13 -3.13
CA ALA A 689 -13.46 2.59 -3.26
C ALA A 689 -13.59 4.11 -3.33
N VAL A 690 -12.59 4.85 -2.85
CA VAL A 690 -12.50 6.31 -3.02
C VAL A 690 -12.55 6.71 -4.50
N PHE A 691 -12.04 5.89 -5.43
CA PHE A 691 -12.09 6.16 -6.87
C PHE A 691 -13.46 5.90 -7.53
N ALA A 692 -14.49 5.47 -6.79
CA ALA A 692 -15.81 5.17 -7.35
C ALA A 692 -16.45 6.31 -8.18
N PRO A 693 -16.48 7.59 -7.73
CA PRO A 693 -16.94 8.71 -8.55
C PRO A 693 -16.20 8.89 -9.89
N LEU A 694 -14.91 8.52 -9.96
CA LEU A 694 -14.13 8.58 -11.20
C LEU A 694 -14.38 7.35 -12.09
N ALA A 695 -14.50 6.16 -11.50
CA ALA A 695 -14.72 4.91 -12.22
C ALA A 695 -16.05 4.88 -12.99
N LEU A 696 -17.09 5.59 -12.52
CA LEU A 696 -18.35 5.75 -13.27
C LEU A 696 -18.19 6.47 -14.63
N ASN A 697 -17.08 7.17 -14.86
CA ASN A 697 -16.80 7.85 -16.14
C ASN A 697 -16.00 6.98 -17.13
N ILE A 698 -15.69 5.72 -16.78
CA ILE A 698 -14.96 4.81 -17.67
C ILE A 698 -15.89 4.29 -18.77
N ALA A 699 -15.44 4.45 -20.02
CA ALA A 699 -16.25 4.14 -21.18
C ALA A 699 -16.36 2.62 -21.43
N ASN A 700 -17.59 2.12 -21.54
CA ASN A 700 -17.86 0.74 -21.91
C ASN A 700 -17.40 0.42 -23.34
N VAL A 701 -16.50 -0.54 -23.47
CA VAL A 701 -16.02 -1.16 -24.71
C VAL A 701 -16.92 -2.34 -25.08
N THR A 702 -16.99 -2.69 -26.38
CA THR A 702 -17.66 -3.93 -26.81
C THR A 702 -16.85 -5.15 -26.37
N ILE A 703 -17.46 -6.01 -25.54
CA ILE A 703 -16.85 -7.25 -25.07
C ILE A 703 -16.60 -8.20 -26.26
N VAL A 704 -15.38 -8.72 -26.36
CA VAL A 704 -14.99 -9.77 -27.31
C VAL A 704 -14.60 -11.01 -26.53
N VAL A 705 -15.42 -12.05 -26.60
CA VAL A 705 -15.09 -13.38 -26.08
C VAL A 705 -14.30 -14.15 -27.15
N PRO A 706 -13.06 -14.62 -26.88
CA PRO A 706 -12.32 -15.46 -27.81
C PRO A 706 -13.07 -16.77 -28.09
N GLN A 707 -13.19 -17.17 -29.35
CA GLN A 707 -13.77 -18.47 -29.69
C GLN A 707 -12.80 -19.59 -29.35
N ALA A 708 -13.28 -20.62 -28.65
CA ALA A 708 -12.53 -21.83 -28.37
C ALA A 708 -12.08 -22.51 -29.68
N THR A 709 -10.77 -22.45 -29.97
CA THR A 709 -10.21 -22.99 -31.22
C THR A 709 -10.24 -24.52 -31.21
N GLY A 710 -11.22 -25.10 -31.91
CA GLY A 710 -11.31 -26.54 -32.12
C GLY A 710 -10.03 -27.11 -32.73
N SER A 711 -9.52 -28.19 -32.14
CA SER A 711 -8.21 -28.78 -32.47
C SER A 711 -8.05 -29.06 -33.96
N SER A 712 -7.13 -28.34 -34.59
CA SER A 712 -6.67 -28.58 -35.97
C SER A 712 -5.22 -28.14 -36.14
N SER A 713 -4.55 -28.65 -37.18
CA SER A 713 -3.09 -28.76 -37.27
C SER A 713 -2.31 -27.44 -37.18
N THR A 714 -1.20 -27.52 -36.44
CA THR A 714 -0.11 -26.54 -36.33
C THR A 714 0.24 -25.80 -37.63
N THR A 715 0.09 -24.47 -37.60
CA THR A 715 0.90 -23.57 -38.45
C THR A 715 1.39 -22.43 -37.57
N LYS A 716 2.73 -22.25 -37.42
CA LYS A 716 3.29 -21.22 -36.53
C LYS A 716 3.06 -19.82 -37.10
N HIS A 717 2.09 -19.09 -36.56
CA HIS A 717 2.06 -17.63 -36.61
C HIS A 717 2.44 -17.06 -35.24
N THR A 718 3.56 -16.35 -35.18
CA THR A 718 4.00 -15.59 -34.00
C THR A 718 3.12 -14.35 -33.85
N ILE A 719 2.16 -14.40 -32.93
CA ILE A 719 1.40 -13.21 -32.52
C ILE A 719 2.29 -12.40 -31.57
N ASN A 720 2.57 -11.15 -31.94
CA ASN A 720 3.39 -10.26 -31.15
C ASN A 720 2.48 -9.55 -30.13
N VAL A 721 2.62 -9.88 -28.83
CA VAL A 721 1.63 -9.50 -27.78
C VAL A 721 1.63 -7.99 -27.47
N GLY A 722 2.69 -7.25 -27.82
CA GLY A 722 2.82 -5.81 -27.59
C GLY A 722 1.93 -4.90 -28.46
N ALA A 723 0.73 -5.34 -28.86
CA ALA A 723 -0.11 -4.66 -29.86
C ALA A 723 -1.50 -4.18 -29.35
N ILE A 724 -1.91 -4.50 -28.12
CA ILE A 724 -3.21 -4.09 -27.55
C ILE A 724 -3.03 -3.14 -26.33
N VAL A 725 -1.86 -2.50 -26.21
CA VAL A 725 -1.64 -1.36 -25.31
C VAL A 725 -1.53 -0.10 -26.19
N GLY A 726 -2.68 0.43 -26.63
CA GLY A 726 -2.74 1.42 -27.71
C GLY A 726 -3.82 2.51 -27.60
N GLY A 727 -4.61 2.53 -26.52
CA GLY A 727 -5.74 3.47 -26.37
C GLY A 727 -5.38 4.96 -26.21
N GLY A 728 -4.10 5.29 -26.02
CA GLY A 728 -3.65 6.64 -25.60
C GLY A 728 -3.01 7.55 -26.66
N VAL A 729 -2.93 7.14 -27.94
CA VAL A 729 -1.99 7.80 -28.90
C VAL A 729 -2.67 8.79 -29.89
N VAL A 730 -4.00 8.85 -29.92
CA VAL A 730 -4.74 9.73 -30.87
C VAL A 730 -4.45 11.22 -30.64
N GLY A 731 -4.22 11.65 -29.39
CA GLY A 731 -3.80 13.02 -29.09
C GLY A 731 -2.38 13.35 -29.56
N GLY A 732 -1.43 12.42 -29.37
CA GLY A 732 -0.01 12.63 -29.68
C GLY A 732 0.28 12.84 -31.18
N ILE A 733 -0.40 12.08 -32.04
CA ILE A 733 -0.25 12.20 -33.51
C ILE A 733 -0.74 13.57 -34.00
N CYS A 734 -1.87 14.05 -33.46
CA CYS A 734 -2.38 15.39 -33.75
C CYS A 734 -1.40 16.49 -33.28
N GLY A 735 -0.83 16.35 -32.07
CA GLY A 735 0.19 17.27 -31.56
C GLY A 735 1.44 17.34 -32.43
N LEU A 736 2.00 16.19 -32.81
CA LEU A 736 3.18 16.11 -33.69
C LEU A 736 2.92 16.70 -35.09
N ALA A 737 1.73 16.47 -35.67
CA ALA A 737 1.35 17.08 -36.93
C ALA A 737 1.26 18.62 -36.83
N LEU A 738 0.77 19.15 -35.71
CA LEU A 738 0.67 20.59 -35.43
C LEU A 738 2.06 21.22 -35.25
N VAL A 739 2.97 20.57 -34.51
CA VAL A 739 4.36 20.98 -34.35
C VAL A 739 5.11 20.96 -35.70
N ALA A 740 4.92 19.90 -36.51
CA ALA A 740 5.51 19.81 -37.84
C ALA A 740 4.99 20.92 -38.78
N LEU A 741 3.69 21.24 -38.73
CA LEU A 741 3.08 22.33 -39.49
C LEU A 741 3.66 23.69 -39.07
N VAL A 742 3.79 23.96 -37.76
CA VAL A 742 4.41 25.19 -37.23
C VAL A 742 5.88 25.28 -37.66
N ALA A 743 6.65 24.20 -37.56
CA ALA A 743 8.04 24.15 -38.00
C ALA A 743 8.20 24.39 -39.52
N PHE A 744 7.29 23.83 -40.33
CA PHE A 744 7.25 24.06 -41.77
C PHE A 744 6.92 25.52 -42.11
N LEU A 745 5.90 26.11 -41.46
CA LEU A 745 5.54 27.52 -41.63
C LEU A 745 6.66 28.45 -41.16
N TYR A 746 7.36 28.11 -40.08
CA TYR A 746 8.52 28.86 -39.59
C TYR A 746 9.71 28.78 -40.55
N ARG A 747 10.06 27.59 -41.07
CA ARG A 747 11.08 27.42 -42.13
C ARG A 747 10.72 28.21 -43.39
N ARG A 748 9.45 28.16 -43.84
CA ARG A 748 8.94 28.91 -44.99
C ARG A 748 8.99 30.44 -44.78
N ARG A 749 8.81 30.92 -43.53
CA ARG A 749 8.98 32.34 -43.16
C ARG A 749 10.46 32.74 -43.12
N ALA A 750 11.32 31.89 -42.56
CA ALA A 750 12.77 32.13 -42.51
C ALA A 750 13.42 32.15 -43.91
N GLN A 751 13.00 31.26 -44.82
CA GLN A 751 13.47 31.27 -46.21
C GLN A 751 13.06 32.55 -46.95
N ARG A 752 11.85 33.09 -46.71
CA ARG A 752 11.41 34.38 -47.26
C ARG A 752 12.20 35.59 -46.71
N LEU A 753 12.85 35.45 -45.55
CA LEU A 753 13.72 36.48 -44.97
C LEU A 753 15.18 36.36 -45.40
N LYS A 754 15.59 35.26 -46.05
CA LYS A 754 16.94 35.05 -46.59
C LYS A 754 17.10 35.44 -48.07
N LEU A 755 16.15 36.20 -48.62
CA LEU A 755 16.11 36.60 -50.04
C LEU A 755 16.16 38.13 -50.25
N GLY A 756 16.50 38.90 -49.21
CA GLY A 756 16.79 40.32 -49.28
C GLY A 756 18.08 40.63 -48.51
N GLY A 757 19.15 40.96 -49.24
CA GLY A 757 20.49 41.16 -48.69
C GLY A 757 21.57 40.73 -49.68
N PHE A 758 21.96 41.64 -50.58
CA PHE A 758 23.15 41.55 -51.43
C PHE A 758 24.23 42.50 -50.87
N GLU A 759 25.47 42.36 -51.35
CA GLU A 759 26.67 43.14 -50.96
C GLU A 759 27.22 42.81 -49.54
N GLY A 760 28.53 42.56 -49.32
CA GLY A 760 29.61 42.36 -50.30
C GLY A 760 30.97 41.93 -49.69
N GLU A 761 31.74 41.19 -50.51
CA GLU A 761 33.23 41.06 -50.58
C GLU A 761 34.14 40.39 -49.51
N ASN A 762 35.17 39.70 -50.06
CA ASN A 762 36.56 39.46 -49.58
C ASN A 762 36.91 38.47 -48.43
N VAL A 763 36.89 37.17 -48.78
CA VAL A 763 38.07 36.27 -48.93
C VAL A 763 39.29 36.38 -47.98
N VAL A 764 39.69 35.23 -47.38
CA VAL A 764 41.04 34.58 -47.42
C VAL A 764 40.96 33.16 -46.78
N ILE A 765 41.86 32.23 -47.15
CA ILE A 765 41.87 30.80 -46.76
C ILE A 765 43.29 30.35 -46.36
N TYR A 766 43.47 29.52 -45.32
CA TYR A 766 44.50 28.45 -45.30
C TYR A 766 44.25 27.34 -44.23
N ASP A 767 44.87 26.17 -44.43
CA ASP A 767 44.82 24.92 -43.63
C ASP A 767 46.20 24.20 -43.69
N PRO A 768 46.69 23.54 -42.62
CA PRO A 768 47.34 22.24 -42.82
C PRO A 768 47.28 21.20 -41.65
N THR A 769 46.56 20.10 -41.87
CA THR A 769 47.03 18.67 -41.90
C THR A 769 48.07 18.04 -40.91
N GLN A 770 47.69 16.86 -40.36
CA GLN A 770 48.43 15.57 -40.18
C GLN A 770 49.51 15.26 -39.09
N GLU A 771 49.14 14.38 -38.13
CA GLU A 771 49.54 12.94 -37.95
C GLU A 771 51.02 12.49 -37.58
N PRO A 772 51.34 11.19 -37.26
CA PRO A 772 51.41 10.62 -35.89
C PRO A 772 52.72 9.82 -35.53
N LEU A 773 52.74 9.02 -34.44
CA LEU A 773 53.68 7.88 -34.20
C LEU A 773 53.15 6.80 -33.17
N VAL A 774 53.98 5.83 -32.73
CA VAL A 774 53.57 4.40 -32.55
C VAL A 774 54.34 3.55 -31.47
N HIS A 775 53.72 2.46 -30.93
CA HIS A 775 54.27 1.25 -30.20
C HIS A 775 54.71 1.35 -28.70
N GLN A 776 54.85 0.29 -27.85
CA GLN A 776 54.58 -1.19 -27.76
C GLN A 776 54.58 -1.61 -26.23
N VAL A 777 53.81 -2.52 -25.59
CA VAL A 777 53.49 -3.99 -25.68
C VAL A 777 54.28 -4.95 -24.71
N THR A 778 53.72 -5.23 -23.50
CA THR A 778 53.72 -6.54 -22.72
C THR A 778 55.04 -7.17 -22.16
N PRO A 779 55.09 -8.35 -21.47
CA PRO A 779 54.25 -8.99 -20.41
C PRO A 779 55.03 -9.66 -19.19
N PHE A 780 54.31 -10.38 -18.29
CA PHE A 780 54.71 -11.51 -17.37
C PHE A 780 55.07 -11.34 -15.86
N ALA A 781 54.87 -12.45 -15.11
CA ALA A 781 55.15 -12.80 -13.69
C ALA A 781 55.32 -14.35 -13.58
N PRO A 782 55.40 -15.08 -12.43
CA PRO A 782 55.68 -14.78 -11.00
C PRO A 782 56.77 -15.71 -10.33
N ALA A 783 57.13 -15.53 -9.04
CA ALA A 783 57.91 -16.49 -8.21
C ALA A 783 57.82 -16.23 -6.66
N SER A 784 58.42 -17.06 -5.76
CA SER A 784 58.09 -17.07 -4.30
C SER A 784 59.19 -17.54 -3.29
N ARG A 785 58.93 -17.33 -1.97
CA ARG A 785 59.57 -17.90 -0.73
C ARG A 785 60.97 -17.37 -0.31
N PRO A 786 61.48 -17.60 0.95
CA PRO A 786 60.98 -18.42 2.10
C PRO A 786 60.92 -17.72 3.50
N LEU A 787 60.65 -18.51 4.57
CA LEU A 787 60.55 -18.16 6.01
C LEU A 787 61.88 -18.29 6.79
N PRO A 788 61.92 -17.91 8.09
CA PRO A 788 62.21 -18.92 9.13
C PRO A 788 61.32 -18.86 10.39
N SER A 789 61.58 -19.77 11.33
CA SER A 789 60.75 -20.19 12.48
C SER A 789 61.64 -20.51 13.71
N LEU A 790 61.17 -20.82 14.94
CA LEU A 790 59.85 -21.00 15.60
C LEU A 790 60.05 -20.69 17.12
N PRO A 791 59.02 -20.55 17.99
CA PRO A 791 58.53 -21.72 18.77
C PRO A 791 57.01 -21.67 19.12
N VAL A 792 56.57 -22.65 19.91
CA VAL A 792 55.18 -22.88 20.37
C VAL A 792 55.13 -22.88 21.90
N ASP A 793 54.02 -22.46 22.50
CA ASP A 793 53.61 -22.96 23.82
C ASP A 793 52.08 -23.10 23.93
N SER A 794 51.61 -24.14 24.64
CA SER A 794 50.20 -24.55 24.86
C SER A 794 50.18 -25.83 25.72
N PRO A 795 49.08 -26.23 26.40
CA PRO A 795 47.70 -25.70 26.35
C PRO A 795 47.03 -25.48 27.74
N THR A 796 45.83 -24.87 27.74
CA THR A 796 44.77 -25.22 28.73
C THR A 796 43.38 -25.12 28.11
N VAL A 797 42.56 -26.16 28.23
CA VAL A 797 41.12 -26.12 27.91
C VAL A 797 40.33 -26.06 29.23
N TYR A 798 39.47 -25.05 29.39
CA TYR A 798 38.54 -24.96 30.52
C TYR A 798 37.17 -25.53 30.14
N SER A 799 36.55 -26.28 31.05
CA SER A 799 35.19 -26.79 30.88
C SER A 799 34.14 -25.77 31.32
N SER A 800 32.92 -25.90 30.79
CA SER A 800 31.82 -24.94 30.97
C SER A 800 31.38 -24.71 32.42
N LYS A 801 31.76 -25.56 33.37
CA LYS A 801 31.42 -25.40 34.81
C LYS A 801 32.45 -24.59 35.62
N ALA A 802 33.53 -24.11 35.00
CA ALA A 802 34.49 -23.21 35.67
C ALA A 802 34.10 -21.71 35.60
N ARG A 803 33.13 -21.34 34.74
CA ARG A 803 32.76 -19.94 34.47
C ARG A 803 31.65 -19.43 35.38
N GLU A 804 30.76 -20.32 35.82
CA GLU A 804 29.56 -20.10 36.65
C GLU A 804 29.84 -19.75 38.14
N HIS A 805 31.10 -19.46 38.50
CA HIS A 805 31.52 -19.18 39.88
C HIS A 805 32.35 -17.89 40.03
N LEU A 806 32.40 -17.05 39.00
CA LEU A 806 33.14 -15.78 39.00
C LEU A 806 32.25 -14.52 39.02
N GLU A 807 30.93 -14.65 38.82
CA GLU A 807 29.99 -13.51 38.78
C GLU A 807 29.22 -13.30 40.10
N ALA A 808 29.29 -14.25 41.03
CA ALA A 808 28.45 -14.30 42.23
C ALA A 808 28.91 -13.42 43.41
N GLY A 809 29.76 -12.39 43.19
CA GLY A 809 30.17 -11.53 44.29
C GLY A 809 31.13 -10.39 43.96
N LEU A 810 30.59 -9.18 43.76
CA LEU A 810 31.24 -7.89 44.08
C LEU A 810 30.19 -6.75 44.12
N MET A 811 29.47 -6.63 45.26
CA MET A 811 28.50 -5.56 45.51
C MET A 811 28.83 -4.82 46.82
N ALA A 812 29.57 -3.72 46.71
CA ALA A 812 29.79 -2.72 47.78
C ALA A 812 30.30 -1.38 47.19
N GLY A 813 29.78 -0.25 47.67
CA GLY A 813 30.22 1.12 47.28
C GLY A 813 31.34 1.69 48.19
N PRO A 814 31.45 3.02 48.45
CA PRO A 814 30.48 4.10 48.11
C PRO A 814 31.06 5.52 47.75
N SER A 815 30.14 6.48 47.50
CA SER A 815 30.26 7.96 47.75
C SER A 815 31.18 8.82 46.83
N PRO A 816 31.08 10.19 46.82
CA PRO A 816 30.32 11.10 47.72
C PRO A 816 29.51 12.28 47.09
N ALA A 817 28.59 12.85 47.90
CA ALA A 817 28.05 14.23 47.92
C ALA A 817 27.17 14.72 46.73
N SER A 818 26.23 15.67 46.90
CA SER A 818 25.98 16.64 48.00
C SER A 818 24.51 16.75 48.47
N SER A 819 24.24 17.61 49.45
CA SER A 819 23.09 17.56 50.39
C SER A 819 22.09 18.73 50.32
N TYR A 820 20.85 18.52 50.79
CA TYR A 820 20.12 19.43 51.70
C TYR A 820 19.07 18.68 52.56
N THR A 821 18.62 19.23 53.70
CA THR A 821 18.00 18.45 54.79
C THR A 821 16.95 19.20 55.64
N SER A 822 15.84 18.53 55.97
CA SER A 822 14.96 18.79 57.15
C SER A 822 14.02 17.57 57.36
N THR A 823 14.00 16.81 58.47
CA THR A 823 13.48 17.09 59.84
C THR A 823 12.00 17.50 59.90
N SER A 824 11.11 17.10 60.82
CA SER A 824 11.04 16.07 61.91
C SER A 824 9.68 16.28 62.66
N GLN A 825 9.02 15.39 63.44
CA GLN A 825 9.24 14.03 63.96
C GLN A 825 7.88 13.40 64.39
N ALA A 826 7.84 12.15 64.91
CA ALA A 826 6.68 11.54 65.59
C ALA A 826 6.76 11.68 67.14
N PRO A 827 5.65 11.54 67.90
CA PRO A 827 5.25 10.24 68.51
C PRO A 827 3.73 9.93 68.36
N SER A 828 3.23 8.68 68.38
CA SER A 828 3.12 7.68 69.48
C SER A 828 2.17 8.11 70.63
N SER A 829 1.27 7.28 71.21
CA SER A 829 1.10 5.80 71.16
C SER A 829 -0.29 5.31 71.65
N ARG A 830 -0.53 3.98 71.59
CA ARG A 830 -1.54 3.12 72.26
C ARG A 830 -2.94 2.88 71.63
N GLU A 831 -3.19 1.59 71.37
CA GLU A 831 -4.49 0.88 71.34
C GLU A 831 -5.05 0.65 72.78
N PRO A 832 -6.21 -0.01 73.06
CA PRO A 832 -7.15 -0.79 72.19
C PRO A 832 -8.67 -0.50 72.48
N PRO A 833 -9.66 -1.37 72.11
CA PRO A 833 -10.00 -1.93 70.78
C PRO A 833 -11.50 -1.78 70.39
N THR A 834 -11.87 -2.14 69.15
CA THR A 834 -13.24 -2.57 68.67
C THR A 834 -14.40 -1.53 68.71
N THR A 835 -15.43 -1.53 67.85
CA THR A 835 -15.91 -2.48 66.81
C THR A 835 -16.73 -1.78 65.70
N PHE A 836 -16.71 -2.34 64.48
CA PHE A 836 -17.66 -2.24 63.33
C PHE A 836 -18.50 -0.97 63.01
N GLY A 837 -18.39 -0.50 61.76
CA GLY A 837 -19.44 0.26 61.04
C GLY A 837 -18.98 0.89 59.72
N SER A 838 -19.55 0.45 58.58
CA SER A 838 -19.42 0.98 57.18
C SER A 838 -17.97 1.11 56.61
N ASP A 839 -17.68 1.32 55.31
CA ASP A 839 -18.44 1.87 54.18
C ASP A 839 -18.01 1.32 52.78
N THR A 840 -18.54 1.89 51.69
CA THR A 840 -18.38 1.45 50.28
C THR A 840 -17.19 2.05 49.50
N GLN A 841 -16.47 1.20 48.75
CA GLN A 841 -15.68 1.48 47.51
C GLN A 841 -14.56 2.56 47.54
N PRO A 842 -13.71 2.68 46.48
CA PRO A 842 -13.51 1.81 45.31
C PRO A 842 -12.16 1.04 45.34
N ALA A 843 -11.91 0.20 44.33
CA ALA A 843 -10.70 -0.64 44.24
C ALA A 843 -9.77 -0.26 43.08
N THR A 844 -8.45 -0.31 43.31
CA THR A 844 -7.41 -0.27 42.27
C THR A 844 -6.91 -1.68 41.93
N VAL A 845 -6.68 -1.96 40.65
CA VAL A 845 -6.29 -3.29 40.16
C VAL A 845 -4.79 -3.57 40.38
N SER A 846 -4.47 -4.78 40.85
CA SER A 846 -3.12 -5.36 40.85
C SER A 846 -3.21 -6.84 40.48
N SER A 847 -2.36 -7.31 39.56
CA SER A 847 -2.41 -8.67 39.00
C SER A 847 -2.24 -9.77 40.07
N PRO A 848 -3.03 -10.86 40.04
CA PRO A 848 -2.99 -11.89 41.07
C PRO A 848 -1.85 -12.89 40.88
N ILE A 849 -1.22 -13.27 41.99
CA ILE A 849 -0.42 -14.51 42.09
C ILE A 849 -1.40 -15.65 42.36
N VAL A 850 -1.42 -16.66 41.47
CA VAL A 850 -2.36 -17.80 41.55
C VAL A 850 -2.14 -18.61 42.83
N SER A 851 -3.23 -18.93 43.53
CA SER A 851 -3.21 -19.68 44.78
C SER A 851 -3.20 -21.21 44.53
N PRO A 852 -2.57 -22.01 45.41
CA PRO A 852 -2.66 -23.47 45.37
C PRO A 852 -4.08 -24.06 45.53
N SER A 853 -5.08 -23.25 45.88
CA SER A 853 -6.51 -23.59 45.79
C SER A 853 -6.95 -23.72 44.33
N ASP A 854 -6.67 -22.71 43.53
CA ASP A 854 -7.25 -22.48 42.21
C ASP A 854 -6.76 -23.57 41.23
N VAL A 855 -5.51 -24.02 41.43
CA VAL A 855 -4.89 -25.15 40.70
C VAL A 855 -5.52 -26.51 41.04
N ARG A 856 -6.25 -26.64 42.17
CA ARG A 856 -7.04 -27.84 42.50
C ARG A 856 -8.41 -27.79 41.88
N ASP A 857 -9.07 -26.65 41.90
CA ASP A 857 -10.43 -26.50 41.37
C ASP A 857 -10.44 -26.62 39.84
N LEU A 858 -9.48 -25.98 39.16
CA LEU A 858 -9.21 -26.21 37.73
C LEU A 858 -8.93 -27.69 37.40
N ARG A 859 -8.26 -28.42 38.30
CA ARG A 859 -7.98 -29.85 38.11
C ARG A 859 -9.23 -30.72 38.32
N ALA A 860 -10.21 -30.25 39.09
CA ALA A 860 -11.51 -30.91 39.21
C ALA A 860 -12.37 -30.68 37.96
N GLU A 861 -12.44 -29.45 37.44
CA GLU A 861 -13.18 -29.12 36.21
C GLU A 861 -12.65 -29.89 34.99
N VAL A 862 -11.33 -29.98 34.82
CA VAL A 862 -10.70 -30.76 33.74
C VAL A 862 -11.05 -32.25 33.82
N GLU A 863 -11.24 -32.82 35.01
CA GLU A 863 -11.63 -34.23 35.18
C GLU A 863 -13.14 -34.44 34.94
N ILE A 864 -13.98 -33.44 35.23
CA ILE A 864 -15.39 -33.43 34.84
C ILE A 864 -15.51 -33.38 33.31
N LEU A 865 -14.78 -32.47 32.65
CA LEU A 865 -14.74 -32.38 31.19
C LEU A 865 -14.23 -33.68 30.54
N ARG A 866 -13.21 -34.32 31.13
CA ARG A 866 -12.71 -35.63 30.66
C ARG A 866 -13.78 -36.72 30.70
N ARG A 867 -14.65 -36.74 31.72
CA ARG A 867 -15.79 -37.68 31.78
C ARG A 867 -16.85 -37.37 30.73
N VAL A 868 -17.27 -36.11 30.62
CA VAL A 868 -18.26 -35.70 29.61
C VAL A 868 -17.79 -36.06 28.19
N MET A 869 -16.50 -35.88 27.88
CA MET A 869 -15.94 -36.33 26.60
C MET A 869 -15.92 -37.85 26.41
N GLN A 870 -15.79 -38.64 27.48
CA GLN A 870 -15.85 -40.11 27.40
C GLN A 870 -17.27 -40.61 27.18
N ASP A 871 -18.26 -40.01 27.86
CA ASP A 871 -19.68 -40.35 27.69
C ASP A 871 -20.16 -40.02 26.26
N ILE A 872 -19.80 -38.84 25.72
CA ILE A 872 -20.07 -38.46 24.32
C ILE A 872 -19.40 -39.41 23.31
N HIS A 873 -18.26 -40.02 23.67
CA HIS A 873 -17.61 -41.01 22.82
C HIS A 873 -18.29 -42.39 22.86
N ALA A 874 -18.98 -42.72 23.95
CA ALA A 874 -19.77 -43.95 24.07
C ALA A 874 -21.09 -43.86 23.27
N GLU A 875 -21.79 -42.72 23.30
CA GLU A 875 -23.04 -42.53 22.54
C GLU A 875 -22.84 -42.65 21.01
N ARG A 876 -21.62 -42.42 20.49
CA ARG A 876 -21.31 -42.53 19.06
C ARG A 876 -21.09 -43.96 18.55
N LEU A 877 -21.29 -44.99 19.38
CA LEU A 877 -21.08 -46.40 19.01
C LEU A 877 -22.36 -47.22 18.79
N GLU A 878 -23.56 -46.66 19.02
CA GLU A 878 -24.82 -47.34 18.67
C GLU A 878 -25.24 -47.05 17.21
N PRO A 879 -25.58 -48.07 16.40
CA PRO A 879 -26.07 -47.88 15.03
C PRO A 879 -27.55 -47.41 15.02
N PRO A 880 -27.95 -46.56 14.07
CA PRO A 880 -29.31 -46.01 14.03
C PRO A 880 -30.38 -47.08 13.72
N PRO A 881 -31.60 -46.95 14.26
CA PRO A 881 -32.69 -47.89 14.01
C PRO A 881 -33.16 -47.84 12.55
N GLY A 882 -33.31 -49.02 11.93
CA GLY A 882 -33.78 -49.16 10.55
C GLY A 882 -35.27 -48.87 10.42
N TYR A 883 -35.64 -48.01 9.47
CA TYR A 883 -37.03 -47.70 9.16
C TYR A 883 -37.68 -48.80 8.31
N VAL A 884 -38.96 -49.08 8.60
CA VAL A 884 -39.83 -49.97 7.82
C VAL A 884 -41.13 -49.22 7.54
N GLY A 885 -41.44 -48.99 6.26
CA GLY A 885 -42.58 -48.19 5.80
C GLY A 885 -42.36 -47.66 4.40
#